data_AF-V6TUL4-F1
#
_entry.id   AF-V6TUL4-F1
#
_cell.length_a   1.000
_cell.length_b   1.000
_cell.length_c   1.000
_cell.angle_alpha   90.00
_cell.angle_beta   90.00
_cell.angle_gamma   90.00
#
_symmetry.space_group_name_H-M   'P 1'
#
loop_
_entity.id
_entity.type
_entity.pdbx_description
1 polymer ?
#
loop_
_entity_poly.entity_id
_entity_poly.type
_entity_poly.pdbx_seq_one_letter_code
_entity_poly.pdbx_strand_id
1 'polypeptide(L)'
;VCGVHVSESEYCSECNSPDTHAPVNGQCADVTKAPGQTLCPAKDQGKCTQCGGNSLLYMGGCYSATNGLPGYNLCLLSDGNGVCTEAAPGYFLNPLKANDKDSVVSCSNTTGFTADSKTYKGVENCETCDGSALTKTEGGTAKCTRCGSSKYLKVSGDTTECVDGTSGCGEGYAAKEDSENGNRCIKCDDATSGGIESCTQCAAITSPTRSGAPLVTCSQCNGKKVQPDKKGCIQDCPANSSDNNGVCECAEGYTPDTAGTGCTQNTTPQCKTPGCKTCTNPGKDNEVCTECNESKYLTPTGQCISDCAALSRYYGAADKTCKECTAANCAECNTDGSCKTCSNSFYLDTKECKACDSSCKSCSGATAEDCTECPAGKALKYGGDDTKGTCGEGCTTGTGQGACKTCGLTVEGTAYCSACSVDSEYPQNGVCSSATARTAATCKTNSVSNGACTSCSDGFFLMKGGCYETTRYPGKSVCTQVASGGNTCDSPAPGYKVENGNLVTCPEGCKACSDATACTTCADGYVLANNACSKCDASCLTCETDASTCKACASGYYLSGSTCTSCESNNGGITGVKGCASCAAPAGNTGSVLCYLVGMALLAPSPHVPVGTPALLLVSQVSSAPCWVRHTVAECPSGQ
;
A
#
# COMPACT_ATOMS: atom_id res chain seq x y z
N VAL A 1 19.18 14.74 31.69
CA VAL A 1 17.91 14.02 31.46
C VAL A 1 17.50 14.25 30.01
N CYS A 2 17.25 13.18 29.25
CA CYS A 2 16.57 13.27 27.95
C CYS A 2 15.07 13.11 28.20
N GLY A 3 14.25 13.90 27.51
CA GLY A 3 12.80 13.81 27.71
C GLY A 3 11.97 14.85 26.98
N VAL A 4 12.61 15.78 26.24
CA VAL A 4 11.90 16.68 25.35
C VAL A 4 11.82 16.04 23.97
N HIS A 5 10.60 15.80 23.48
CA HIS A 5 10.39 15.27 22.14
C HIS A 5 10.00 16.41 21.20
N VAL A 6 10.79 16.60 20.14
CA VAL A 6 10.52 17.56 19.08
C VAL A 6 10.62 16.84 17.75
N SER A 7 9.50 16.74 17.04
CA SER A 7 9.37 15.85 15.86
C SER A 7 9.72 14.41 16.25
N GLU A 8 10.60 13.74 15.51
CA GLU A 8 11.03 12.35 15.78
C GLU A 8 12.28 12.25 16.66
N SER A 9 12.78 13.37 17.19
CA SER A 9 14.04 13.45 17.94
C SER A 9 13.81 13.73 19.42
N GLU A 10 14.63 13.10 20.26
CA GLU A 10 14.65 13.31 21.70
C GLU A 10 15.82 14.23 22.10
N TYR A 11 15.53 15.22 22.95
CA TYR A 11 16.44 16.27 23.38
C TYR A 11 16.54 16.36 24.91
N CYS A 12 17.62 17.00 25.36
CA CYS A 12 17.90 17.20 26.77
C CYS A 12 16.89 18.17 27.43
N SER A 13 16.30 17.76 28.54
CA SER A 13 15.40 18.57 29.38
C SER A 13 16.07 19.12 30.65
N GLU A 14 17.23 18.56 31.04
CA GLU A 14 17.94 18.95 32.27
C GLU A 14 19.41 18.51 32.21
N CYS A 15 20.32 19.39 32.62
CA CYS A 15 21.76 19.14 32.60
C CYS A 15 22.31 18.72 33.97
N ASN A 16 23.20 17.73 33.98
CA ASN A 16 23.81 17.20 35.19
C ASN A 16 24.82 18.15 35.87
N SER A 17 25.16 19.26 35.22
CA SER A 17 26.03 20.32 35.77
C SER A 17 25.18 21.56 36.09
N PRO A 18 24.40 21.54 37.18
CA PRO A 18 23.31 22.50 37.41
C PRO A 18 23.80 23.94 37.62
N ASP A 19 25.06 24.12 38.01
CA ASP A 19 25.63 25.42 38.36
C ASP A 19 26.09 26.22 37.14
N THR A 20 26.36 25.59 36.01
CA THR A 20 26.92 26.26 34.82
C THR A 20 26.23 25.90 33.50
N HIS A 21 25.51 24.77 33.44
CA HIS A 21 24.92 24.28 32.20
C HIS A 21 23.39 24.24 32.24
N ALA A 22 22.78 24.46 31.09
CA ALA A 22 21.35 24.25 30.86
C ALA A 22 21.09 23.85 29.40
N PRO A 23 19.92 23.29 29.06
CA PRO A 23 19.61 22.88 27.70
C PRO A 23 19.42 24.07 26.77
N VAL A 24 20.26 24.14 25.73
CA VAL A 24 20.16 25.12 24.64
C VAL A 24 20.14 24.34 23.32
N ASN A 25 19.10 24.53 22.52
CA ASN A 25 18.86 23.74 21.30
C ASN A 25 18.93 22.22 21.55
N GLY A 26 18.45 21.79 22.71
CA GLY A 26 18.40 20.38 23.10
C GLY A 26 19.73 19.76 23.53
N GLN A 27 20.81 20.54 23.62
CA GLN A 27 22.11 20.11 24.12
C GLN A 27 22.48 20.85 25.42
N CYS A 28 23.20 20.18 26.31
CA CYS A 28 23.75 20.85 27.49
C CYS A 28 24.88 21.78 27.11
N ALA A 29 24.64 23.09 27.22
CA ALA A 29 25.62 24.13 26.93
C ALA A 29 25.99 24.90 28.22
N ASP A 30 27.22 25.39 28.29
CA ASP A 30 27.65 26.36 29.30
C ASP A 30 26.92 27.68 29.03
N VAL A 31 26.00 28.06 29.93
CA VAL A 31 25.18 29.28 29.79
C VAL A 31 25.74 30.45 30.59
N THR A 32 26.94 30.30 31.15
CA THR A 32 27.69 31.42 31.77
C THR A 32 28.42 32.27 30.74
N LYS A 33 28.43 31.83 29.47
CA LYS A 33 29.14 32.46 28.34
C LYS A 33 28.29 32.48 27.07
N ALA A 34 28.60 33.39 26.15
CA ALA A 34 27.99 33.41 24.82
C ALA A 34 28.41 32.17 23.98
N PRO A 35 27.55 31.65 23.09
CA PRO A 35 26.18 32.12 22.81
C PRO A 35 25.11 31.59 23.79
N GLY A 36 25.45 30.64 24.68
CA GLY A 36 24.49 30.00 25.59
C GLY A 36 23.79 30.99 26.53
N GLN A 37 24.53 31.94 27.08
CA GLN A 37 24.00 33.00 27.97
C GLN A 37 22.96 33.89 27.28
N THR A 38 23.10 34.13 25.97
CA THR A 38 22.17 34.97 25.21
C THR A 38 20.81 34.29 25.04
N LEU A 39 20.82 32.97 24.82
CA LEU A 39 19.60 32.19 24.63
C LEU A 39 18.96 31.80 25.96
N CYS A 40 19.77 31.54 27.00
CA CYS A 40 19.34 31.15 28.34
C CYS A 40 19.93 32.09 29.40
N PRO A 41 19.36 33.30 29.56
CA PRO A 41 19.85 34.29 30.52
C PRO A 41 19.62 33.91 31.99
N ALA A 42 18.62 33.07 32.29
CA ALA A 42 18.37 32.57 33.64
C ALA A 42 18.20 31.04 33.65
N LYS A 43 18.77 30.41 34.68
CA LYS A 43 18.69 28.97 34.91
C LYS A 43 18.48 28.64 36.37
N ASP A 44 17.93 27.46 36.62
CA ASP A 44 17.85 26.84 37.94
C ASP A 44 17.96 25.32 37.81
N GLN A 45 18.69 24.67 38.72
CA GLN A 45 18.80 23.21 38.79
C GLN A 45 19.06 22.51 37.43
N GLY A 46 19.96 23.07 36.62
CA GLY A 46 20.32 22.50 35.31
C GLY A 46 19.28 22.68 34.21
N LYS A 47 18.29 23.57 34.39
CA LYS A 47 17.26 23.95 33.41
C LYS A 47 17.30 25.44 33.12
N CYS A 48 16.91 25.84 31.92
CA CYS A 48 16.61 27.23 31.64
C CYS A 48 15.26 27.60 32.27
N THR A 49 15.23 28.72 32.99
CA THR A 49 14.02 29.28 33.59
C THR A 49 13.55 30.55 32.90
N GLN A 50 14.41 31.16 32.08
CA GLN A 50 14.08 32.28 31.22
C GLN A 50 14.89 32.19 29.94
N CYS A 51 14.25 32.44 28.79
CA CYS A 51 14.90 32.48 27.48
C CYS A 51 15.03 33.91 26.94
N GLY A 52 15.99 34.11 26.04
CA GLY A 52 16.28 35.38 25.39
C GLY A 52 16.67 35.23 23.92
N GLY A 53 16.81 36.34 23.21
CA GLY A 53 17.15 36.32 21.78
C GLY A 53 16.09 35.62 20.92
N ASN A 54 16.50 35.14 19.74
CA ASN A 54 15.65 34.37 18.81
C ASN A 54 15.42 32.93 19.31
N SER A 55 14.87 32.77 20.51
CA SER A 55 14.56 31.48 21.13
C SER A 55 13.22 31.49 21.86
N LEU A 56 12.83 30.33 22.39
CA LEU A 56 11.67 30.14 23.24
C LEU A 56 11.97 29.15 24.37
N LEU A 57 11.28 29.31 25.50
CA LEU A 57 11.27 28.31 26.55
C LEU A 57 10.32 27.17 26.17
N TYR A 58 10.81 25.94 26.32
CA TYR A 58 10.00 24.73 26.17
C TYR A 58 10.56 23.62 27.07
N MET A 59 9.77 23.12 28.03
CA MET A 59 10.13 22.01 28.91
C MET A 59 11.52 22.12 29.56
N GLY A 60 11.88 23.33 30.02
CA GLY A 60 13.14 23.60 30.75
C GLY A 60 14.38 23.85 29.86
N GLY A 61 14.21 23.99 28.54
CA GLY A 61 15.28 24.37 27.62
C GLY A 61 14.94 25.60 26.78
N CYS A 62 15.96 26.31 26.31
CA CYS A 62 15.81 27.41 25.35
C CYS A 62 16.16 26.94 23.94
N TYR A 63 15.18 27.00 23.04
CA TYR A 63 15.29 26.49 21.68
C TYR A 63 15.23 27.63 20.68
N SER A 64 16.16 27.71 19.75
CA SER A 64 16.19 28.79 18.76
C SER A 64 15.19 28.54 17.64
N ALA A 65 14.39 29.55 17.30
CA ALA A 65 13.45 29.56 16.18
C ALA A 65 14.16 29.77 14.81
N THR A 66 15.46 29.50 14.73
CA THR A 66 16.21 29.62 13.46
C THR A 66 16.02 28.35 12.65
N ASN A 67 15.68 28.49 11.36
CA ASN A 67 15.52 27.35 10.45
C ASN A 67 16.75 26.43 10.47
N GLY A 68 16.52 25.12 10.52
CA GLY A 68 17.56 24.09 10.66
C GLY A 68 17.95 23.74 12.11
N LEU A 69 17.39 24.42 13.11
CA LEU A 69 17.55 24.07 14.54
C LEU A 69 16.27 23.48 15.12
N PRO A 70 16.36 22.69 16.21
CA PRO A 70 15.19 22.02 16.79
C PRO A 70 14.08 22.99 17.22
N GLY A 71 14.40 24.22 17.61
CA GLY A 71 13.38 25.20 17.99
C GLY A 71 12.49 25.67 16.84
N TYR A 72 12.93 25.57 15.59
CA TYR A 72 12.10 25.89 14.44
C TYR A 72 10.92 24.93 14.27
N ASN A 73 11.08 23.67 14.70
CA ASN A 73 10.02 22.67 14.72
C ASN A 73 9.03 22.84 15.89
N LEU A 74 9.31 23.78 16.79
CA LEU A 74 8.40 24.20 17.88
C LEU A 74 7.74 25.54 17.56
N CYS A 75 8.52 26.44 16.97
CA CYS A 75 8.17 27.83 16.78
C CYS A 75 8.79 28.37 15.48
N LEU A 76 7.94 28.87 14.60
CA LEU A 76 8.36 29.43 13.31
C LEU A 76 8.90 30.85 13.47
N LEU A 77 8.33 31.66 14.38
CA LEU A 77 8.74 33.04 14.62
C LEU A 77 8.83 33.37 16.11
N SER A 78 9.95 33.97 16.53
CA SER A 78 10.14 34.53 17.88
C SER A 78 10.10 36.05 17.85
N ASP A 79 9.71 36.67 18.97
CA ASP A 79 9.76 38.12 19.18
C ASP A 79 11.20 38.66 19.40
N GLY A 80 12.21 37.79 19.40
CA GLY A 80 13.59 38.14 19.67
C GLY A 80 13.93 38.31 21.15
N ASN A 81 12.99 38.05 22.06
CA ASN A 81 13.13 38.17 23.51
C ASN A 81 12.74 36.90 24.27
N GLY A 82 12.86 35.73 23.63
CA GLY A 82 12.57 34.45 24.27
C GLY A 82 11.12 34.00 24.20
N VAL A 83 10.25 34.65 23.40
CA VAL A 83 8.83 34.29 23.28
C VAL A 83 8.51 33.85 21.86
N CYS A 84 7.77 32.75 21.73
CA CYS A 84 7.20 32.33 20.45
C CYS A 84 5.99 33.18 20.05
N THR A 85 5.94 33.59 18.78
CA THR A 85 4.87 34.39 18.19
C THR A 85 4.10 33.65 17.10
N GLU A 86 4.69 32.59 16.53
CA GLU A 86 4.05 31.70 15.57
C GLU A 86 4.47 30.26 15.88
N ALA A 87 3.55 29.42 16.34
CA ALA A 87 3.84 28.02 16.65
C ALA A 87 4.00 27.20 15.36
N ALA A 88 4.89 26.20 15.39
CA ALA A 88 5.03 25.26 14.29
C ALA A 88 3.85 24.25 14.25
N PRO A 89 3.58 23.61 13.10
CA PRO A 89 2.59 22.52 13.03
C PRO A 89 2.84 21.46 14.10
N GLY A 90 1.78 21.00 14.77
CA GLY A 90 1.89 20.10 15.93
C GLY A 90 1.89 20.81 17.29
N TYR A 91 1.96 22.15 17.30
CA TYR A 91 1.98 22.95 18.51
C TYR A 91 1.02 24.15 18.43
N PHE A 92 0.53 24.61 19.58
CA PHE A 92 -0.21 25.86 19.70
C PHE A 92 0.50 26.82 20.67
N LEU A 93 0.30 28.12 20.47
CA LEU A 93 0.88 29.15 21.32
C LEU A 93 0.27 29.10 22.73
N ASN A 94 1.13 29.10 23.75
CA ASN A 94 0.68 29.31 25.12
C ASN A 94 0.22 30.76 25.29
N PRO A 95 -1.04 31.01 25.70
CA PRO A 95 -1.58 32.37 25.75
C PRO A 95 -0.88 33.26 26.77
N LEU A 96 -0.09 32.72 27.71
CA LEU A 96 0.69 33.49 28.69
C LEU A 96 1.72 34.41 28.04
N LYS A 97 2.30 34.03 26.88
CA LYS A 97 3.26 34.83 26.10
C LYS A 97 4.34 35.48 26.97
N ALA A 98 5.08 34.65 27.70
CA ALA A 98 6.13 35.09 28.60
C ALA A 98 7.40 34.26 28.36
N ASN A 99 8.56 34.88 28.55
CA ASN A 99 9.85 34.24 28.29
C ASN A 99 10.34 33.34 29.43
N ASP A 100 9.57 33.26 30.52
CA ASP A 100 9.76 32.38 31.68
C ASP A 100 8.67 31.29 31.79
N LYS A 101 7.91 31.08 30.70
CA LYS A 101 6.87 30.03 30.57
C LYS A 101 7.06 29.31 29.23
N ASP A 102 6.63 28.06 29.16
CA ASP A 102 6.66 27.32 27.90
C ASP A 102 5.87 28.09 26.85
N SER A 103 6.53 28.49 25.76
CA SER A 103 5.90 29.37 24.76
C SER A 103 4.90 28.63 23.87
N VAL A 104 5.03 27.31 23.77
CA VAL A 104 4.16 26.45 22.99
C VAL A 104 3.79 25.20 23.78
N VAL A 105 2.64 24.63 23.44
CA VAL A 105 2.17 23.35 23.97
C VAL A 105 1.87 22.44 22.80
N SER A 106 2.29 21.17 22.87
CA SER A 106 2.01 20.19 21.81
C SER A 106 0.52 19.89 21.72
N CYS A 107 0.02 19.80 20.49
CA CYS A 107 -1.37 19.45 20.19
C CYS A 107 -1.78 18.08 20.75
N SER A 108 -0.83 17.16 20.93
CA SER A 108 -1.08 15.82 21.49
C SER A 108 -0.80 15.69 22.99
N ASN A 109 -0.32 16.75 23.66
CA ASN A 109 0.03 16.67 25.08
C ASN A 109 -1.19 16.84 25.98
N THR A 110 -1.73 15.73 26.49
CA THR A 110 -2.92 15.70 27.36
C THR A 110 -2.64 16.13 28.80
N THR A 111 -1.38 16.06 29.26
CA THR A 111 -0.97 16.61 30.57
C THR A 111 -0.86 18.13 30.51
N GLY A 112 -0.32 18.64 29.39
CA GLY A 112 -0.22 20.06 29.10
C GLY A 112 0.82 20.81 29.93
N PHE A 113 0.72 22.13 29.91
CA PHE A 113 1.51 23.07 30.70
C PHE A 113 0.63 23.70 31.79
N THR A 114 1.12 23.75 33.03
CA THR A 114 0.39 24.35 34.16
C THR A 114 1.16 25.51 34.78
N ALA A 115 0.53 26.68 34.87
CA ALA A 115 1.00 27.84 35.61
C ALA A 115 -0.18 28.60 36.22
N ASP A 116 0.01 29.20 37.40
CA ASP A 116 -1.00 30.00 38.09
C ASP A 116 -2.37 29.29 38.27
N SER A 117 -2.33 27.98 38.55
CA SER A 117 -3.52 27.12 38.64
C SER A 117 -4.34 27.00 37.36
N LYS A 118 -3.75 27.34 36.21
CA LYS A 118 -4.32 27.18 34.86
C LYS A 118 -3.52 26.15 34.09
N THR A 119 -4.22 25.25 33.41
CA THR A 119 -3.62 24.19 32.60
C THR A 119 -4.02 24.37 31.14
N TYR A 120 -3.04 24.34 30.25
CA TYR A 120 -3.20 24.42 28.80
C TYR A 120 -2.75 23.09 28.20
N LYS A 121 -3.66 22.36 27.58
CA LYS A 121 -3.38 20.99 27.08
C LYS A 121 -3.91 20.79 25.66
N GLY A 122 -3.35 19.77 25.01
CA GLY A 122 -3.81 19.26 23.73
C GLY A 122 -4.85 18.15 23.86
N VAL A 123 -5.17 17.55 22.72
CA VAL A 123 -6.09 16.42 22.56
C VAL A 123 -5.26 15.20 22.18
N GLU A 124 -5.52 14.06 22.81
CA GLU A 124 -4.77 12.84 22.52
C GLU A 124 -4.80 12.48 21.03
N ASN A 125 -3.65 12.13 20.45
CA ASN A 125 -3.47 11.81 19.03
C ASN A 125 -3.84 12.93 18.05
N CYS A 126 -3.86 14.18 18.52
CA CYS A 126 -4.08 15.34 17.68
C CYS A 126 -2.79 15.82 17.01
N GLU A 127 -2.77 15.80 15.68
CA GLU A 127 -1.62 16.20 14.88
C GLU A 127 -1.59 17.72 14.66
N THR A 128 -2.74 18.35 14.44
CA THR A 128 -2.85 19.82 14.35
C THR A 128 -4.01 20.32 15.18
N CYS A 129 -3.84 21.45 15.84
CA CYS A 129 -4.83 22.01 16.73
C CYS A 129 -4.83 23.55 16.68
N ASP A 130 -5.95 24.12 17.11
CA ASP A 130 -6.17 25.55 17.26
C ASP A 130 -6.36 25.90 18.75
N GLY A 131 -5.38 26.62 19.29
CA GLY A 131 -5.41 27.16 20.65
C GLY A 131 -5.83 28.62 20.74
N SER A 132 -6.25 29.25 19.64
CA SER A 132 -6.52 30.70 19.57
C SER A 132 -7.64 31.17 20.49
N ALA A 133 -8.58 30.28 20.84
CA ALA A 133 -9.66 30.54 21.79
C ALA A 133 -9.21 30.52 23.27
N LEU A 134 -7.99 30.06 23.57
CA LEU A 134 -7.50 29.95 24.94
C LEU A 134 -7.03 31.30 25.47
N THR A 135 -7.36 31.58 26.73
CA THR A 135 -7.04 32.85 27.40
C THR A 135 -6.18 32.62 28.64
N LYS A 136 -5.43 33.66 29.04
CA LYS A 136 -4.60 33.65 30.26
C LYS A 136 -5.41 33.40 31.54
N THR A 137 -6.71 33.72 31.53
CA THR A 137 -7.57 33.73 32.71
C THR A 137 -8.28 32.41 32.98
N GLU A 138 -8.48 31.57 31.95
CA GLU A 138 -9.37 30.41 32.03
C GLU A 138 -8.65 29.06 31.87
N GLY A 139 -7.48 29.03 31.21
CA GLY A 139 -6.88 27.75 30.82
C GLY A 139 -7.76 27.01 29.80
N GLY A 140 -7.43 25.76 29.46
CA GLY A 140 -8.30 24.93 28.64
C GLY A 140 -7.58 23.93 27.74
N THR A 141 -8.37 23.38 26.81
CA THR A 141 -7.90 22.38 25.84
C THR A 141 -7.96 22.99 24.45
N ALA A 142 -6.88 22.89 23.67
CA ALA A 142 -6.86 23.32 22.28
C ALA A 142 -7.84 22.49 21.43
N LYS A 143 -8.48 23.11 20.42
CA LYS A 143 -9.39 22.42 19.52
C LYS A 143 -8.58 21.65 18.48
N CYS A 144 -8.68 20.33 18.45
CA CYS A 144 -8.07 19.53 17.42
C CYS A 144 -8.69 19.82 16.05
N THR A 145 -7.85 20.05 15.04
CA THR A 145 -8.27 20.33 13.66
C THR A 145 -7.90 19.21 12.71
N ARG A 146 -6.96 18.33 13.09
CA ARG A 146 -6.62 17.10 12.36
C ARG A 146 -6.04 16.06 13.30
N CYS A 147 -6.56 14.84 13.21
CA CYS A 147 -6.08 13.70 13.97
C CYS A 147 -4.95 12.99 13.22
N GLY A 148 -3.95 12.54 13.96
CA GLY A 148 -2.88 11.69 13.44
C GLY A 148 -3.29 10.23 13.36
N SER A 149 -2.39 9.38 12.85
CA SER A 149 -2.51 7.91 12.93
C SER A 149 -3.79 7.34 12.31
N SER A 150 -4.31 7.96 11.24
CA SER A 150 -5.56 7.58 10.57
C SER A 150 -6.83 7.63 11.44
N LYS A 151 -6.77 8.29 12.61
CA LYS A 151 -7.92 8.49 13.50
C LYS A 151 -8.89 9.52 12.95
N TYR A 152 -10.14 9.46 13.40
CA TYR A 152 -11.22 10.33 12.93
C TYR A 152 -11.42 11.52 13.87
N LEU A 153 -11.44 12.74 13.32
CA LEU A 153 -11.79 13.93 14.06
C LEU A 153 -13.30 13.97 14.31
N LYS A 154 -13.70 13.94 15.57
CA LYS A 154 -15.08 14.11 16.00
C LYS A 154 -15.24 15.44 16.70
N VAL A 155 -16.23 16.20 16.24
CA VAL A 155 -16.59 17.52 16.80
C VAL A 155 -17.95 17.40 17.47
N SER A 156 -18.00 17.71 18.76
CA SER A 156 -19.22 17.71 19.57
C SER A 156 -19.38 19.09 20.22
N GLY A 157 -20.13 19.98 19.56
CA GLY A 157 -20.22 21.38 19.96
C GLY A 157 -18.84 22.06 19.87
N ASP A 158 -18.34 22.57 20.99
CA ASP A 158 -17.01 23.19 21.09
C ASP A 158 -15.86 22.22 21.38
N THR A 159 -16.16 20.94 21.59
CA THR A 159 -15.15 19.92 21.92
C THR A 159 -14.73 19.11 20.71
N THR A 160 -13.47 18.70 20.69
CA THR A 160 -12.86 17.93 19.61
C THR A 160 -12.12 16.73 20.19
N GLU A 161 -12.30 15.57 19.59
CA GLU A 161 -11.65 14.32 19.98
C GLU A 161 -11.19 13.52 18.75
N CYS A 162 -10.15 12.70 18.93
CA CYS A 162 -9.64 11.80 17.90
C CYS A 162 -10.01 10.37 18.24
N VAL A 163 -10.92 9.78 17.47
CA VAL A 163 -11.49 8.45 17.74
C VAL A 163 -10.97 7.38 16.78
N ASP A 164 -10.95 6.14 17.25
CA ASP A 164 -10.47 4.99 16.48
C ASP A 164 -11.50 4.43 15.51
N GLY A 165 -11.12 4.36 14.24
CA GLY A 165 -11.90 3.75 13.17
C GLY A 165 -13.28 4.39 12.95
N THR A 166 -14.05 3.77 12.07
CA THR A 166 -15.41 4.24 11.74
C THR A 166 -16.38 4.06 12.91
N SER A 167 -16.19 3.03 13.74
CA SER A 167 -17.00 2.77 14.93
C SER A 167 -16.82 3.83 16.03
N GLY A 168 -15.65 4.47 16.12
CA GLY A 168 -15.37 5.50 17.10
C GLY A 168 -16.23 6.75 16.94
N CYS A 169 -16.75 7.01 15.74
CA CYS A 169 -17.68 8.11 15.50
C CYS A 169 -18.98 7.94 16.31
N GLY A 170 -19.43 6.71 16.50
CA GLY A 170 -20.66 6.37 17.23
C GLY A 170 -21.94 6.72 16.48
N GLU A 171 -23.08 6.50 17.15
CA GLU A 171 -24.40 6.79 16.58
C GLU A 171 -24.62 8.29 16.33
N GLY A 172 -25.35 8.62 15.26
CA GLY A 172 -25.60 10.01 14.86
C GLY A 172 -24.44 10.67 14.11
N TYR A 173 -23.41 9.90 13.71
CA TYR A 173 -22.30 10.37 12.91
C TYR A 173 -22.02 9.45 11.71
N ALA A 174 -21.58 10.03 10.61
CA ALA A 174 -21.01 9.32 9.47
C ALA A 174 -19.49 9.49 9.44
N ALA A 175 -18.77 8.37 9.38
CA ALA A 175 -17.33 8.37 9.20
C ALA A 175 -16.97 8.68 7.73
N LYS A 176 -16.09 9.65 7.50
CA LYS A 176 -15.57 10.01 6.18
C LYS A 176 -14.05 10.00 6.19
N GLU A 177 -13.48 9.18 5.32
CA GLU A 177 -12.04 9.18 5.05
C GLU A 177 -11.67 10.29 4.07
N ASP A 178 -10.55 10.96 4.35
CA ASP A 178 -9.98 12.02 3.52
C ASP A 178 -8.46 12.06 3.74
N SER A 179 -7.70 11.65 2.71
CA SER A 179 -6.24 11.60 2.75
C SER A 179 -5.58 12.98 2.71
N GLU A 180 -6.28 14.02 2.27
CA GLU A 180 -5.74 15.38 2.14
C GLU A 180 -6.04 16.21 3.40
N ASN A 181 -7.27 16.14 3.90
CA ASN A 181 -7.74 16.99 5.01
C ASN A 181 -7.84 16.25 6.36
N GLY A 182 -7.67 14.93 6.37
CA GLY A 182 -7.79 14.08 7.55
C GLY A 182 -9.20 13.51 7.75
N ASN A 183 -9.25 12.29 8.30
CA ASN A 183 -10.49 11.56 8.55
C ASN A 183 -11.39 12.31 9.55
N ARG A 184 -12.71 12.27 9.34
CA ARG A 184 -13.67 13.01 10.17
C ARG A 184 -14.99 12.28 10.42
N CYS A 185 -15.61 12.58 11.55
CA CYS A 185 -16.98 12.19 11.87
C CYS A 185 -17.93 13.35 11.52
N ILE A 186 -18.80 13.16 10.54
CA ILE A 186 -19.81 14.13 10.14
C ILE A 186 -21.07 13.90 10.97
N LYS A 187 -21.50 14.90 11.74
CA LYS A 187 -22.71 14.79 12.54
C LYS A 187 -23.95 14.81 11.64
N CYS A 188 -24.83 13.82 11.79
CA CYS A 188 -25.94 13.59 10.87
C CYS A 188 -26.97 14.70 10.86
N ASP A 189 -27.23 15.36 11.98
CA ASP A 189 -28.27 16.38 12.14
C ASP A 189 -27.74 17.82 11.97
N ASP A 190 -26.47 18.00 11.59
CA ASP A 190 -25.79 19.30 11.52
C ASP A 190 -25.38 19.67 10.09
N ALA A 191 -26.19 20.51 9.46
CA ALA A 191 -25.92 21.03 8.11
C ALA A 191 -24.58 21.79 7.99
N THR A 192 -24.08 22.40 9.07
CA THR A 192 -22.79 23.14 9.05
C THR A 192 -21.60 22.20 8.92
N SER A 193 -21.74 20.96 9.41
CA SER A 193 -20.76 19.89 9.29
C SER A 193 -20.96 19.03 8.02
N GLY A 194 -21.98 19.32 7.21
CA GLY A 194 -22.36 18.53 6.03
C GLY A 194 -23.43 17.46 6.30
N GLY A 195 -24.08 17.50 7.46
CA GLY A 195 -25.24 16.68 7.80
C GLY A 195 -26.54 17.13 7.13
N ILE A 196 -27.63 16.45 7.47
CA ILE A 196 -29.00 16.71 7.00
C ILE A 196 -29.86 17.08 8.21
N GLU A 197 -30.55 18.23 8.15
CA GLU A 197 -31.44 18.66 9.24
C GLU A 197 -32.50 17.58 9.56
N SER A 198 -32.72 17.32 10.85
CA SER A 198 -33.62 16.26 11.36
C SER A 198 -33.18 14.82 11.06
N CYS A 199 -31.97 14.58 10.53
CA CYS A 199 -31.46 13.23 10.29
C CYS A 199 -30.74 12.65 11.51
N THR A 200 -31.21 11.51 12.02
CA THR A 200 -30.65 10.84 13.21
C THR A 200 -29.61 9.78 12.88
N GLN A 201 -29.65 9.20 11.68
CA GLN A 201 -28.66 8.24 11.20
C GLN A 201 -28.33 8.50 9.75
N CYS A 202 -27.04 8.45 9.40
CA CYS A 202 -26.56 8.81 8.09
C CYS A 202 -25.29 8.06 7.70
N ALA A 203 -24.98 8.05 6.41
CA ALA A 203 -23.74 7.52 5.84
C ALA A 203 -23.07 8.56 4.95
N ALA A 204 -21.75 8.63 4.95
CA ALA A 204 -21.01 9.63 4.19
C ALA A 204 -21.07 9.34 2.69
N ILE A 205 -21.19 10.39 1.86
CA ILE A 205 -21.11 10.24 0.40
C ILE A 205 -19.66 10.18 -0.08
N THR A 206 -19.44 9.54 -1.22
CA THR A 206 -18.11 9.30 -1.81
C THR A 206 -17.51 10.53 -2.53
N SER A 207 -18.26 11.62 -2.68
CA SER A 207 -17.86 12.78 -3.52
C SER A 207 -16.65 13.59 -3.00
N PRO A 208 -15.75 14.06 -3.91
CA PRO A 208 -14.47 14.70 -3.56
C PRO A 208 -14.48 16.24 -3.41
N THR A 209 -15.58 16.95 -3.66
CA THR A 209 -15.54 18.43 -3.69
C THR A 209 -16.25 19.08 -2.51
N ARG A 210 -15.45 19.73 -1.66
CA ARG A 210 -15.86 20.60 -0.55
C ARG A 210 -16.46 21.91 -1.09
N SER A 211 -17.73 21.89 -1.46
CA SER A 211 -18.69 23.01 -1.32
C SER A 211 -20.02 22.67 -1.99
N GLY A 212 -21.09 22.60 -1.20
CA GLY A 212 -22.49 22.53 -1.67
C GLY A 212 -23.16 21.16 -1.54
N ALA A 213 -24.34 21.17 -0.91
CA ALA A 213 -25.24 20.02 -0.64
C ALA A 213 -24.74 19.02 0.44
N PRO A 214 -25.63 18.24 1.09
CA PRO A 214 -25.25 17.42 2.24
C PRO A 214 -24.18 16.40 1.86
N LEU A 215 -23.19 16.21 2.74
CA LEU A 215 -22.08 15.27 2.63
C LEU A 215 -22.44 13.86 3.11
N VAL A 216 -23.71 13.65 3.46
CA VAL A 216 -24.23 12.39 3.95
C VAL A 216 -25.56 12.07 3.26
N THR A 217 -25.91 10.79 3.21
CA THR A 217 -27.28 10.33 2.96
C THR A 217 -27.93 9.92 4.27
N CYS A 218 -29.19 10.26 4.45
CA CYS A 218 -29.96 9.93 5.63
C CYS A 218 -30.57 8.53 5.53
N SER A 219 -30.53 7.76 6.61
CA SER A 219 -31.23 6.49 6.76
C SER A 219 -32.39 6.57 7.75
N GLN A 220 -32.40 7.57 8.63
CA GLN A 220 -33.46 7.75 9.62
C GLN A 220 -33.65 9.22 9.97
N CYS A 221 -34.90 9.68 10.01
CA CYS A 221 -35.26 11.05 10.39
C CYS A 221 -36.01 11.09 11.73
N ASN A 222 -35.85 12.18 12.48
CA ASN A 222 -36.60 12.42 13.72
C ASN A 222 -38.00 12.96 13.39
N GLY A 223 -39.03 12.12 13.55
CA GLY A 223 -40.44 12.52 13.37
C GLY A 223 -40.83 12.88 11.93
N LYS A 224 -40.00 12.52 10.94
CA LYS A 224 -40.18 12.73 9.49
C LYS A 224 -39.82 11.45 8.74
N LYS A 225 -40.07 11.41 7.43
CA LYS A 225 -39.64 10.36 6.50
C LYS A 225 -38.38 10.77 5.73
N VAL A 226 -37.53 9.81 5.39
CA VAL A 226 -36.37 10.05 4.51
C VAL A 226 -36.85 10.29 3.09
N GLN A 227 -36.32 11.33 2.43
CA GLN A 227 -36.62 11.67 1.04
C GLN A 227 -36.28 10.53 0.06
N PRO A 228 -36.96 10.44 -1.11
CA PRO A 228 -36.64 9.47 -2.14
C PRO A 228 -35.16 9.41 -2.59
N ASP A 229 -34.47 10.54 -2.62
CA ASP A 229 -33.04 10.60 -2.96
C ASP A 229 -32.10 10.41 -1.75
N LYS A 230 -32.67 10.26 -0.55
CA LYS A 230 -32.01 10.14 0.75
C LYS A 230 -31.20 11.36 1.18
N LYS A 231 -31.37 12.52 0.56
CA LYS A 231 -30.61 13.75 0.88
C LYS A 231 -31.35 14.73 1.78
N GLY A 232 -32.51 14.33 2.30
CA GLY A 232 -33.30 15.15 3.21
C GLY A 232 -34.37 14.38 3.96
N CYS A 233 -35.11 15.10 4.80
CA CYS A 233 -36.24 14.59 5.56
C CYS A 233 -37.52 15.36 5.17
N ILE A 234 -38.61 14.65 4.88
CA ILE A 234 -39.93 15.19 4.48
C ILE A 234 -41.03 14.67 5.40
N GLN A 235 -42.17 15.37 5.47
CA GLN A 235 -43.27 14.97 6.38
C GLN A 235 -43.92 13.66 5.94
N ASP A 236 -44.38 13.62 4.69
CA ASP A 236 -45.09 12.49 4.10
C ASP A 236 -44.43 12.08 2.79
N CYS A 237 -44.55 10.81 2.44
CA CYS A 237 -44.03 10.31 1.18
C CYS A 237 -44.81 10.87 -0.01
N PRO A 238 -44.13 11.34 -1.07
CA PRO A 238 -44.76 11.97 -2.22
C PRO A 238 -45.61 10.98 -3.03
N ALA A 239 -46.43 11.49 -3.95
CA ALA A 239 -47.16 10.65 -4.89
C ALA A 239 -46.19 9.74 -5.69
N ASN A 240 -46.66 8.53 -6.03
CA ASN A 240 -45.87 7.48 -6.70
C ASN A 240 -44.66 7.02 -5.87
N SER A 241 -44.80 7.01 -4.55
CA SER A 241 -43.85 6.40 -3.62
C SER A 241 -44.59 5.67 -2.50
N SER A 242 -43.87 4.81 -1.79
CA SER A 242 -44.36 4.08 -0.63
C SER A 242 -43.42 4.29 0.56
N ASP A 243 -44.00 4.31 1.76
CA ASP A 243 -43.24 4.31 3.01
C ASP A 243 -42.69 2.91 3.31
N ASN A 244 -41.38 2.75 3.19
CA ASN A 244 -40.65 1.57 3.62
C ASN A 244 -39.92 1.87 4.92
N ASN A 245 -40.61 1.61 6.04
CA ASN A 245 -40.05 1.72 7.39
C ASN A 245 -39.43 3.11 7.71
N GLY A 246 -40.09 4.19 7.28
CA GLY A 246 -39.63 5.56 7.47
C GLY A 246 -38.85 6.14 6.28
N VAL A 247 -38.62 5.37 5.22
CA VAL A 247 -37.95 5.80 3.98
C VAL A 247 -38.96 5.85 2.84
N CYS A 248 -39.03 6.98 2.13
CA CYS A 248 -39.89 7.08 0.96
C CYS A 248 -39.18 6.46 -0.25
N GLU A 249 -39.74 5.38 -0.80
CA GLU A 249 -39.21 4.69 -1.96
C GLU A 249 -40.14 4.92 -3.15
N CYS A 250 -39.59 5.40 -4.28
CA CYS A 250 -40.39 5.55 -5.49
C CYS A 250 -40.95 4.20 -5.95
N ALA A 251 -42.21 4.21 -6.38
CA ALA A 251 -42.89 3.04 -6.91
C ALA A 251 -42.17 2.52 -8.18
N GLU A 252 -42.41 1.25 -8.51
CA GLU A 252 -41.82 0.63 -9.70
C GLU A 252 -42.08 1.47 -10.96
N GLY A 253 -41.01 1.76 -11.71
CA GLY A 253 -41.08 2.63 -12.88
C GLY A 253 -41.02 4.13 -12.57
N TYR A 254 -40.69 4.55 -11.35
CA TYR A 254 -40.46 5.95 -10.96
C TYR A 254 -39.07 6.14 -10.32
N THR A 255 -38.48 7.32 -10.48
CA THR A 255 -37.20 7.73 -9.86
C THR A 255 -37.34 9.07 -9.15
N PRO A 256 -36.48 9.38 -8.15
CA PRO A 256 -36.49 10.69 -7.50
C PRO A 256 -36.38 11.83 -8.53
N ASP A 257 -37.12 12.90 -8.33
CA ASP A 257 -37.02 14.11 -9.14
C ASP A 257 -35.71 14.88 -8.87
N THR A 258 -35.46 15.94 -9.65
CA THR A 258 -34.25 16.76 -9.51
C THR A 258 -34.14 17.46 -8.14
N ALA A 259 -35.27 17.69 -7.47
CA ALA A 259 -35.31 18.28 -6.14
C ALA A 259 -35.11 17.23 -5.02
N GLY A 260 -35.15 15.93 -5.36
CA GLY A 260 -35.03 14.83 -4.40
C GLY A 260 -36.30 14.58 -3.58
N THR A 261 -37.30 15.43 -3.69
CA THR A 261 -38.51 15.45 -2.84
C THR A 261 -39.70 14.69 -3.42
N GLY A 262 -39.68 14.38 -4.71
CA GLY A 262 -40.77 13.73 -5.44
C GLY A 262 -40.30 12.55 -6.28
N CYS A 263 -41.26 11.80 -6.86
CA CYS A 263 -41.00 10.68 -7.76
C CYS A 263 -41.59 10.96 -9.14
N THR A 264 -40.77 10.85 -10.19
CA THR A 264 -41.16 11.08 -11.59
C THR A 264 -41.08 9.79 -12.38
N GLN A 265 -42.01 9.60 -13.33
CA GLN A 265 -42.09 8.37 -14.11
C GLN A 265 -40.82 8.21 -14.95
N ASN A 266 -40.17 7.06 -14.76
CA ASN A 266 -38.98 6.68 -15.50
C ASN A 266 -39.39 6.29 -16.92
N THR A 267 -39.45 7.29 -17.79
CA THR A 267 -39.73 7.15 -19.22
C THR A 267 -38.50 6.70 -20.02
N THR A 268 -37.36 6.48 -19.34
CA THR A 268 -36.10 6.06 -19.95
C THR A 268 -35.96 4.54 -19.87
N PRO A 269 -35.82 3.83 -21.01
CA PRO A 269 -35.51 2.40 -21.01
C PRO A 269 -34.30 2.10 -20.10
N GLN A 270 -34.37 1.06 -19.27
CA GLN A 270 -33.31 0.69 -18.33
C GLN A 270 -32.34 -0.31 -18.93
N CYS A 271 -31.07 -0.21 -18.54
CA CYS A 271 -30.01 -1.13 -18.97
C CYS A 271 -30.23 -2.52 -18.37
N LYS A 272 -30.09 -3.58 -19.18
CA LYS A 272 -30.08 -4.98 -18.73
C LYS A 272 -28.70 -5.46 -18.31
N THR A 273 -27.63 -4.77 -18.71
CA THR A 273 -26.25 -5.15 -18.44
C THR A 273 -25.95 -5.10 -16.93
N PRO A 274 -25.50 -6.22 -16.30
CA PRO A 274 -25.32 -6.28 -14.85
C PRO A 274 -24.32 -5.26 -14.28
N GLY A 275 -24.81 -4.37 -13.42
CA GLY A 275 -24.00 -3.31 -12.80
C GLY A 275 -23.69 -2.12 -13.72
N CYS A 276 -24.42 -2.02 -14.83
CA CYS A 276 -24.40 -0.87 -15.73
C CYS A 276 -25.33 0.24 -15.23
N LYS A 277 -24.79 1.46 -15.13
CA LYS A 277 -25.51 2.67 -14.72
C LYS A 277 -26.13 3.39 -15.92
N THR A 278 -25.37 3.55 -17.00
CA THR A 278 -25.84 4.16 -18.26
C THR A 278 -25.43 3.30 -19.44
N CYS A 279 -26.27 3.22 -20.48
CA CYS A 279 -26.02 2.41 -21.67
C CYS A 279 -26.65 3.02 -22.92
N THR A 280 -26.15 2.60 -24.08
CA THR A 280 -26.82 2.82 -25.37
C THR A 280 -27.86 1.72 -25.62
N ASN A 281 -28.97 2.05 -26.30
CA ASN A 281 -30.03 1.11 -26.67
C ASN A 281 -30.58 0.25 -25.51
N PRO A 282 -31.04 0.85 -24.40
CA PRO A 282 -31.37 0.09 -23.22
C PRO A 282 -32.50 -0.92 -23.46
N GLY A 283 -32.30 -2.14 -22.97
CA GLY A 283 -33.23 -3.26 -23.07
C GLY A 283 -33.20 -4.01 -24.40
N LYS A 284 -32.36 -3.61 -25.36
CA LYS A 284 -32.19 -4.24 -26.69
C LYS A 284 -30.98 -5.18 -26.73
N ASP A 285 -30.93 -6.03 -27.76
CA ASP A 285 -29.84 -7.02 -27.94
C ASP A 285 -28.47 -6.37 -28.24
N ASN A 286 -28.47 -5.12 -28.71
CA ASN A 286 -27.28 -4.31 -28.99
C ASN A 286 -27.03 -3.24 -27.91
N GLU A 287 -27.44 -3.52 -26.67
CA GLU A 287 -27.14 -2.68 -25.52
C GLU A 287 -25.62 -2.68 -25.24
N VAL A 288 -25.05 -1.50 -25.00
CA VAL A 288 -23.63 -1.34 -24.63
C VAL A 288 -23.56 -0.42 -23.42
N CYS A 289 -22.91 -0.87 -22.34
CA CYS A 289 -22.74 -0.03 -21.17
C CYS A 289 -21.75 1.11 -21.45
N THR A 290 -22.07 2.30 -20.99
CA THR A 290 -21.25 3.51 -21.09
C THR A 290 -20.74 4.00 -19.74
N GLU A 291 -21.36 3.59 -18.64
CA GLU A 291 -20.92 3.92 -17.28
C GLU A 291 -21.34 2.80 -16.32
N CYS A 292 -20.43 2.37 -15.46
CA CYS A 292 -20.71 1.36 -14.43
C CYS A 292 -21.12 2.00 -13.10
N ASN A 293 -21.73 1.21 -12.22
CA ASN A 293 -21.96 1.62 -10.83
C ASN A 293 -20.61 1.90 -10.10
N GLU A 294 -20.63 2.73 -9.05
CA GLU A 294 -19.43 3.33 -8.41
C GLU A 294 -18.30 2.35 -8.00
N SER A 295 -18.64 1.08 -7.77
CA SER A 295 -17.71 0.01 -7.37
C SER A 295 -17.12 -0.81 -8.52
N LYS A 296 -17.43 -0.49 -9.78
CA LYS A 296 -17.03 -1.28 -10.95
C LYS A 296 -16.27 -0.46 -12.00
N TYR A 297 -15.51 -1.16 -12.83
CA TYR A 297 -14.77 -0.62 -13.96
C TYR A 297 -15.41 -1.03 -15.28
N LEU A 298 -15.45 -0.09 -16.22
CA LEU A 298 -15.94 -0.31 -17.57
C LEU A 298 -14.85 -0.96 -18.44
N THR A 299 -15.13 -2.14 -19.00
CA THR A 299 -14.23 -2.83 -19.93
C THR A 299 -14.30 -2.20 -21.33
N PRO A 300 -13.31 -2.46 -22.20
CA PRO A 300 -13.35 -2.00 -23.60
C PRO A 300 -14.59 -2.46 -24.40
N THR A 301 -15.26 -3.53 -23.97
CA THR A 301 -16.50 -4.04 -24.59
C THR A 301 -17.79 -3.50 -23.96
N GLY A 302 -17.69 -2.52 -23.04
CA GLY A 302 -18.85 -1.96 -22.37
C GLY A 302 -19.48 -2.92 -21.35
N GLN A 303 -18.66 -3.67 -20.62
CA GLN A 303 -19.07 -4.51 -19.49
C GLN A 303 -18.56 -3.95 -18.17
N CYS A 304 -19.16 -4.35 -17.04
CA CYS A 304 -18.80 -3.83 -15.72
C CYS A 304 -18.23 -4.92 -14.80
N ILE A 305 -16.93 -4.81 -14.48
CA ILE A 305 -16.20 -5.76 -13.62
C ILE A 305 -15.66 -5.09 -12.36
N SER A 306 -15.39 -5.86 -11.30
CA SER A 306 -14.89 -5.32 -10.02
C SER A 306 -13.39 -5.01 -10.03
N ASP A 307 -12.61 -5.75 -10.82
CA ASP A 307 -11.16 -5.61 -10.90
C ASP A 307 -10.68 -5.83 -12.34
N CYS A 308 -9.96 -4.85 -12.88
CA CYS A 308 -9.40 -4.93 -14.22
C CYS A 308 -8.25 -5.94 -14.33
N ALA A 309 -7.64 -6.37 -13.22
CA ALA A 309 -6.62 -7.43 -13.23
C ALA A 309 -7.17 -8.78 -13.76
N ALA A 310 -8.49 -8.97 -13.74
CA ALA A 310 -9.14 -10.12 -14.39
C ALA A 310 -8.96 -10.13 -15.92
N LEU A 311 -8.69 -8.97 -16.51
CA LEU A 311 -8.30 -8.83 -17.91
C LEU A 311 -6.77 -8.78 -17.93
N SER A 312 -6.12 -9.91 -18.24
CA SER A 312 -4.66 -10.01 -18.21
C SER A 312 -3.98 -8.81 -18.86
N ARG A 313 -3.06 -8.15 -18.13
CA ARG A 313 -2.39 -6.89 -18.51
C ARG A 313 -3.25 -5.63 -18.52
N TYR A 314 -4.40 -5.59 -17.86
CA TYR A 314 -5.17 -4.36 -17.68
C TYR A 314 -5.08 -3.84 -16.25
N TYR A 315 -5.26 -2.53 -16.11
CA TYR A 315 -5.34 -1.84 -14.83
C TYR A 315 -6.61 -0.98 -14.76
N GLY A 316 -7.09 -0.76 -13.54
CA GLY A 316 -8.21 0.16 -13.27
C GLY A 316 -7.71 1.59 -13.29
N ALA A 317 -8.10 2.36 -14.30
CA ALA A 317 -7.74 3.77 -14.40
C ALA A 317 -8.61 4.63 -13.47
N ALA A 318 -8.14 5.84 -13.16
CA ALA A 318 -8.85 6.78 -12.27
C ALA A 318 -10.26 7.14 -12.76
N ASP A 319 -10.50 7.07 -14.07
CA ASP A 319 -11.79 7.30 -14.73
C ASP A 319 -12.74 6.09 -14.67
N LYS A 320 -12.44 5.08 -13.84
CA LYS A 320 -13.24 3.85 -13.70
C LYS A 320 -13.37 3.04 -15.00
N THR A 321 -12.34 3.08 -15.84
CA THR A 321 -12.23 2.21 -17.03
C THR A 321 -11.07 1.23 -16.90
N CYS A 322 -11.17 0.08 -17.56
CA CYS A 322 -10.05 -0.85 -17.69
C CYS A 322 -9.21 -0.48 -18.91
N LYS A 323 -7.92 -0.17 -18.66
CA LYS A 323 -6.96 0.19 -19.72
C LYS A 323 -5.83 -0.82 -19.76
N GLU A 324 -5.34 -1.09 -20.97
CA GLU A 324 -4.22 -2.00 -21.20
C GLU A 324 -2.91 -1.37 -20.70
N CYS A 325 -2.12 -2.16 -19.98
CA CYS A 325 -0.77 -1.82 -19.53
C CYS A 325 0.20 -1.99 -20.71
N THR A 326 0.37 -0.90 -21.45
CA THR A 326 1.23 -0.81 -22.64
C THR A 326 2.68 -0.42 -22.31
N ALA A 327 2.98 -0.14 -21.03
CA ALA A 327 4.34 0.14 -20.59
C ALA A 327 5.28 -1.03 -20.94
N ALA A 328 6.36 -0.72 -21.66
CA ALA A 328 7.30 -1.73 -22.14
C ALA A 328 7.95 -2.47 -20.96
N ASN A 329 8.04 -3.80 -21.07
CA ASN A 329 8.62 -4.69 -20.06
C ASN A 329 7.97 -4.59 -18.67
N CYS A 330 6.76 -4.03 -18.60
CA CYS A 330 6.01 -3.87 -17.37
C CYS A 330 5.11 -5.08 -17.09
N ALA A 331 5.15 -5.59 -15.86
CA ALA A 331 4.30 -6.67 -15.38
C ALA A 331 2.95 -6.13 -14.88
N GLU A 332 2.95 -5.03 -14.12
CA GLU A 332 1.73 -4.37 -13.62
C GLU A 332 1.82 -2.86 -13.77
N CYS A 333 0.73 -2.21 -14.15
CA CYS A 333 0.65 -0.75 -14.21
C CYS A 333 -0.12 -0.18 -13.00
N ASN A 334 0.27 1.04 -12.60
CA ASN A 334 -0.49 1.90 -11.69
C ASN A 334 -1.75 2.43 -12.38
N THR A 335 -2.62 3.10 -11.60
CA THR A 335 -3.88 3.71 -12.08
C THR A 335 -3.69 4.83 -13.12
N ASP A 336 -2.48 5.40 -13.22
CA ASP A 336 -2.09 6.38 -14.25
C ASP A 336 -1.49 5.73 -15.51
N GLY A 337 -1.34 4.40 -15.54
CA GLY A 337 -0.69 3.65 -16.62
C GLY A 337 0.83 3.60 -16.55
N SER A 338 1.45 4.23 -15.55
CA SER A 338 2.89 4.07 -15.30
C SER A 338 3.21 2.68 -14.77
N CYS A 339 4.42 2.20 -14.99
CA CYS A 339 4.78 0.88 -14.50
C CYS A 339 4.89 0.84 -12.98
N LYS A 340 4.25 -0.15 -12.36
CA LYS A 340 4.30 -0.45 -10.93
C LYS A 340 5.35 -1.51 -10.62
N THR A 341 5.36 -2.58 -11.41
CA THR A 341 6.33 -3.67 -11.28
C THR A 341 6.86 -4.07 -12.65
N CYS A 342 8.16 -4.27 -12.73
CA CYS A 342 8.81 -4.68 -13.96
C CYS A 342 8.79 -6.20 -14.10
N SER A 343 8.82 -6.67 -15.35
CA SER A 343 9.08 -8.07 -15.66
C SER A 343 10.49 -8.46 -15.20
N ASN A 344 10.73 -9.75 -14.98
CA ASN A 344 12.05 -10.27 -14.62
C ASN A 344 13.14 -9.75 -15.58
N SER A 345 14.35 -9.54 -15.04
CA SER A 345 15.48 -8.92 -15.74
C SER A 345 15.34 -7.43 -16.07
N PHE A 346 14.33 -6.77 -15.49
CA PHE A 346 14.19 -5.31 -15.52
C PHE A 346 13.97 -4.75 -14.12
N TYR A 347 14.47 -3.55 -13.86
CA TYR A 347 14.22 -2.80 -12.63
C TYR A 347 13.41 -1.55 -12.93
N LEU A 348 12.64 -1.11 -11.93
CA LEU A 348 11.86 0.12 -12.02
C LEU A 348 12.76 1.32 -11.78
N ASP A 349 12.98 2.13 -12.82
CA ASP A 349 13.62 3.43 -12.71
C ASP A 349 12.55 4.51 -12.84
N THR A 350 12.16 5.08 -11.72
CA THR A 350 11.03 6.01 -11.56
C THR A 350 9.68 5.42 -12.01
N LYS A 351 9.40 5.40 -13.32
CA LYS A 351 8.15 4.92 -13.93
C LYS A 351 8.37 4.00 -15.13
N GLU A 352 9.62 3.74 -15.50
CA GLU A 352 10.01 2.95 -16.66
C GLU A 352 10.83 1.72 -16.25
N CYS A 353 10.67 0.62 -16.98
CA CYS A 353 11.43 -0.60 -16.75
C CYS A 353 12.71 -0.62 -17.59
N LYS A 354 13.85 -0.60 -16.91
CA LYS A 354 15.18 -0.66 -17.53
C LYS A 354 15.81 -2.02 -17.31
N ALA A 355 16.57 -2.49 -18.30
CA ALA A 355 17.18 -3.81 -18.22
C ALA A 355 18.23 -3.86 -17.08
N CYS A 356 18.30 -5.01 -16.42
CA CYS A 356 19.38 -5.34 -15.51
C CYS A 356 20.70 -5.52 -16.26
N ASP A 357 21.82 -5.45 -15.53
CA ASP A 357 23.08 -5.98 -16.03
C ASP A 357 22.93 -7.47 -16.38
N SER A 358 23.58 -7.91 -17.46
CA SER A 358 23.49 -9.28 -17.97
C SER A 358 23.95 -10.36 -16.98
N SER A 359 24.70 -9.97 -15.94
CA SER A 359 25.13 -10.88 -14.87
C SER A 359 24.05 -11.13 -13.81
N CYS A 360 23.00 -10.32 -13.74
CA CYS A 360 21.90 -10.45 -12.77
C CYS A 360 20.71 -11.22 -13.33
N LYS A 361 20.01 -11.98 -12.49
CA LYS A 361 18.67 -12.49 -12.81
C LYS A 361 17.60 -11.42 -12.55
N SER A 362 17.72 -10.76 -11.41
CA SER A 362 16.90 -9.61 -10.98
C SER A 362 17.81 -8.55 -10.37
N CYS A 363 17.42 -7.28 -10.45
CA CYS A 363 18.25 -6.16 -10.00
C CYS A 363 17.41 -5.00 -9.46
N SER A 364 18.06 -4.08 -8.74
CA SER A 364 17.48 -2.81 -8.28
C SER A 364 18.10 -1.60 -8.99
N GLY A 365 18.94 -1.83 -9.99
CA GLY A 365 19.69 -0.82 -10.71
C GLY A 365 20.38 -1.40 -11.94
N ALA A 366 21.09 -0.54 -12.68
CA ALA A 366 21.66 -0.90 -13.99
C ALA A 366 22.99 -1.66 -13.91
N THR A 367 23.67 -1.68 -12.76
CA THR A 367 25.05 -2.16 -12.66
C THR A 367 25.12 -3.60 -12.15
N ALA A 368 26.28 -4.26 -12.35
CA ALA A 368 26.53 -5.60 -11.86
C ALA A 368 26.53 -5.67 -10.31
N GLU A 369 26.68 -4.54 -9.63
CA GLU A 369 26.59 -4.39 -8.18
C GLU A 369 25.14 -4.23 -7.69
N ASP A 370 24.19 -4.06 -8.60
CA ASP A 370 22.78 -3.88 -8.27
C ASP A 370 21.95 -5.17 -8.35
N CYS A 371 22.60 -6.33 -8.46
CA CYS A 371 21.88 -7.60 -8.49
C CYS A 371 21.17 -7.83 -7.16
N THR A 372 19.87 -8.15 -7.23
CA THR A 372 19.06 -8.59 -6.08
C THR A 372 18.80 -10.09 -6.11
N GLU A 373 19.04 -10.72 -7.27
CA GLU A 373 18.96 -12.16 -7.46
C GLU A 373 19.94 -12.58 -8.57
N CYS A 374 20.57 -13.74 -8.38
CA CYS A 374 21.56 -14.25 -9.31
C CYS A 374 21.01 -15.38 -10.20
N PRO A 375 21.57 -15.56 -11.41
CA PRO A 375 21.30 -16.73 -12.23
C PRO A 375 21.62 -18.04 -11.50
N ALA A 376 20.96 -19.13 -11.89
CA ALA A 376 21.19 -20.45 -11.29
C ALA A 376 22.68 -20.83 -11.33
N GLY A 377 23.20 -21.33 -10.21
CA GLY A 377 24.62 -21.69 -10.06
C GLY A 377 25.50 -20.53 -9.56
N LYS A 378 25.00 -19.30 -9.51
CA LYS A 378 25.71 -18.12 -8.98
C LYS A 378 25.15 -17.72 -7.62
N ALA A 379 26.02 -17.28 -6.72
CA ALA A 379 25.65 -16.78 -5.40
C ALA A 379 25.73 -15.25 -5.35
N LEU A 380 24.76 -14.64 -4.67
CA LEU A 380 24.75 -13.20 -4.45
C LEU A 380 25.74 -12.83 -3.36
N LYS A 381 26.71 -11.98 -3.70
CA LYS A 381 27.64 -11.38 -2.75
C LYS A 381 27.19 -9.96 -2.45
N TYR A 382 26.61 -9.80 -1.26
CA TYR A 382 26.08 -8.51 -0.78
C TYR A 382 27.14 -7.41 -0.72
N GLY A 383 26.75 -6.21 -1.15
CA GLY A 383 27.50 -4.97 -0.99
C GLY A 383 27.32 -4.37 0.41
N GLY A 384 27.77 -3.13 0.59
CA GLY A 384 27.72 -2.45 1.89
C GLY A 384 26.32 -2.07 2.41
N ASP A 385 25.30 -2.14 1.56
CA ASP A 385 23.90 -1.83 1.91
C ASP A 385 23.05 -3.08 2.22
N ASP A 386 23.65 -4.28 2.13
CA ASP A 386 23.03 -5.57 2.47
C ASP A 386 21.72 -5.92 1.76
N THR A 387 21.35 -5.19 0.70
CA THR A 387 20.11 -5.43 -0.07
C THR A 387 20.37 -5.85 -1.51
N LYS A 388 21.53 -5.51 -2.05
CA LYS A 388 21.98 -5.83 -3.41
C LYS A 388 23.46 -6.19 -3.41
N GLY A 389 23.97 -6.62 -4.56
CA GLY A 389 25.37 -6.91 -4.72
C GLY A 389 25.73 -7.51 -6.06
N THR A 390 26.82 -8.26 -6.08
CA THR A 390 27.38 -8.86 -7.30
C THR A 390 27.11 -10.36 -7.35
N CYS A 391 26.86 -10.89 -8.55
CA CYS A 391 26.72 -12.34 -8.74
C CYS A 391 28.08 -12.99 -8.97
N GLY A 392 28.53 -13.77 -7.99
CA GLY A 392 29.77 -14.53 -8.05
C GLY A 392 29.53 -16.03 -8.26
N GLU A 393 30.62 -16.79 -8.35
CA GLU A 393 30.51 -18.25 -8.24
C GLU A 393 29.82 -18.64 -6.93
N GLY A 394 29.06 -19.73 -6.97
CA GLY A 394 28.57 -20.37 -5.75
C GLY A 394 29.72 -20.85 -4.85
N CYS A 395 29.37 -21.65 -3.85
CA CYS A 395 30.33 -22.22 -2.93
C CYS A 395 31.44 -23.00 -3.67
N THR A 396 32.69 -22.73 -3.27
CA THR A 396 33.88 -23.49 -3.67
C THR A 396 34.61 -24.00 -2.43
N THR A 397 35.21 -25.18 -2.52
CA THR A 397 35.95 -25.78 -1.40
C THR A 397 37.37 -25.24 -1.32
N GLY A 398 37.86 -24.96 -0.12
CA GLY A 398 39.21 -24.48 0.14
C GLY A 398 39.69 -24.82 1.55
N THR A 399 40.88 -24.35 1.89
CA THR A 399 41.52 -24.58 3.20
C THR A 399 41.85 -23.27 3.90
N GLY A 400 41.67 -23.23 5.21
CA GLY A 400 42.02 -22.07 6.04
C GLY A 400 40.81 -21.21 6.44
N GLN A 401 41.09 -20.08 7.08
CA GLN A 401 40.08 -19.19 7.64
C GLN A 401 39.15 -18.63 6.56
N GLY A 402 37.83 -18.65 6.81
CA GLY A 402 36.80 -18.19 5.87
C GLY A 402 36.59 -19.11 4.65
N ALA A 403 37.36 -20.19 4.51
CA ALA A 403 37.22 -21.12 3.41
C ALA A 403 36.16 -22.19 3.74
N CYS A 404 35.39 -22.57 2.72
CA CYS A 404 34.42 -23.64 2.88
C CYS A 404 35.09 -25.02 2.75
N LYS A 405 34.77 -25.95 3.65
CA LYS A 405 35.18 -27.36 3.57
C LYS A 405 34.24 -28.16 2.68
N THR A 406 32.93 -27.94 2.81
CA THR A 406 31.88 -28.71 2.13
C THR A 406 30.79 -27.80 1.59
N CYS A 407 30.55 -27.85 0.28
CA CYS A 407 29.44 -27.17 -0.38
C CYS A 407 28.19 -28.08 -0.42
N GLY A 408 27.65 -28.43 0.75
CA GLY A 408 26.59 -29.44 0.89
C GLY A 408 25.16 -28.89 0.89
N LEU A 409 24.98 -27.57 0.77
CA LEU A 409 23.67 -26.95 0.59
C LEU A 409 23.48 -26.53 -0.86
N THR A 410 22.33 -26.85 -1.45
CA THR A 410 21.94 -26.38 -2.78
C THR A 410 20.54 -25.81 -2.71
N VAL A 411 20.39 -24.55 -3.14
CA VAL A 411 19.12 -23.83 -3.20
C VAL A 411 19.01 -23.22 -4.59
N GLU A 412 17.92 -23.51 -5.29
CA GLU A 412 17.65 -23.02 -6.66
C GLU A 412 18.82 -23.29 -7.65
N GLY A 413 19.52 -24.41 -7.47
CA GLY A 413 20.68 -24.79 -8.30
C GLY A 413 22.00 -24.12 -7.92
N THR A 414 22.02 -23.20 -6.95
CA THR A 414 23.24 -22.58 -6.44
C THR A 414 23.74 -23.33 -5.20
N ALA A 415 25.05 -23.63 -5.18
CA ALA A 415 25.70 -24.28 -4.05
C ALA A 415 26.12 -23.26 -2.98
N TYR A 416 25.96 -23.62 -1.71
CA TYR A 416 26.32 -22.81 -0.54
C TYR A 416 27.11 -23.65 0.47
N CYS A 417 27.91 -22.99 1.31
CA CYS A 417 28.72 -23.70 2.29
C CYS A 417 27.85 -24.33 3.37
N SER A 418 28.11 -25.60 3.69
CA SER A 418 27.45 -26.35 4.76
C SER A 418 28.40 -26.68 5.91
N ALA A 419 29.71 -26.57 5.70
CA ALA A 419 30.73 -26.71 6.75
C ALA A 419 32.00 -25.96 6.37
N CYS A 420 32.59 -25.24 7.32
CA CYS A 420 33.80 -24.44 7.17
C CYS A 420 35.08 -25.25 7.38
N SER A 421 36.17 -24.79 6.80
CA SER A 421 37.47 -25.44 6.91
C SER A 421 38.11 -25.30 8.29
N VAL A 422 37.71 -24.29 9.06
CA VAL A 422 38.15 -24.08 10.44
C VAL A 422 37.04 -24.52 11.39
N ASP A 423 37.37 -25.37 12.37
CA ASP A 423 36.37 -26.01 13.24
C ASP A 423 35.59 -25.03 14.12
N SER A 424 36.14 -23.83 14.38
CA SER A 424 35.50 -22.75 15.14
C SER A 424 34.72 -21.74 14.27
N GLU A 425 34.64 -21.98 12.96
CA GLU A 425 33.82 -21.20 12.03
C GLU A 425 32.52 -21.95 11.69
N TYR A 426 31.55 -21.23 11.15
CA TYR A 426 30.30 -21.82 10.66
C TYR A 426 29.77 -21.04 9.46
N PRO A 427 28.94 -21.65 8.60
CA PRO A 427 28.28 -20.93 7.52
C PRO A 427 27.19 -19.99 8.07
N GLN A 428 27.37 -18.69 7.85
CA GLN A 428 26.36 -17.67 8.02
C GLN A 428 25.88 -17.25 6.62
N ASN A 429 24.59 -17.48 6.32
CA ASN A 429 24.04 -17.31 4.97
C ASN A 429 24.86 -18.01 3.88
N GLY A 430 25.44 -19.17 4.20
CA GLY A 430 26.24 -19.97 3.27
C GLY A 430 27.69 -19.52 3.07
N VAL A 431 28.17 -18.51 3.81
CA VAL A 431 29.56 -18.04 3.82
C VAL A 431 30.19 -18.27 5.20
N CYS A 432 31.45 -18.72 5.24
CA CYS A 432 32.13 -19.03 6.49
C CYS A 432 32.49 -17.79 7.30
N SER A 433 32.04 -17.79 8.55
CA SER A 433 32.25 -16.70 9.51
C SER A 433 32.73 -17.25 10.86
N SER A 434 33.55 -16.46 11.57
CA SER A 434 34.03 -16.80 12.91
C SER A 434 32.94 -16.58 13.97
N ALA A 435 32.78 -17.55 14.87
CA ALA A 435 31.90 -17.42 16.05
C ALA A 435 32.43 -16.46 17.12
N THR A 436 33.67 -15.98 16.99
CA THR A 436 34.35 -15.10 17.97
C THR A 436 34.47 -13.65 17.49
N ALA A 437 33.92 -13.33 16.30
CA ALA A 437 33.88 -11.96 15.80
C ALA A 437 32.94 -11.08 16.67
N ARG A 438 33.28 -9.79 16.84
CA ARG A 438 32.59 -8.85 17.75
C ARG A 438 31.16 -8.46 17.33
N THR A 439 30.71 -8.86 16.14
CA THR A 439 29.32 -8.72 15.67
C THR A 439 28.46 -9.85 16.21
N ALA A 440 27.18 -9.57 16.52
CA ALA A 440 26.24 -10.53 17.12
C ALA A 440 26.31 -11.91 16.44
N ALA A 441 26.80 -12.92 17.16
CA ALA A 441 26.95 -14.26 16.62
C ALA A 441 25.58 -14.85 16.26
N THR A 442 25.40 -15.19 14.97
CA THR A 442 24.15 -15.79 14.46
C THR A 442 24.00 -17.27 14.83
N CYS A 443 25.11 -17.91 15.22
CA CYS A 443 25.14 -19.19 15.90
C CYS A 443 25.30 -19.00 17.41
N LYS A 444 24.60 -19.79 18.22
CA LYS A 444 24.69 -19.74 19.69
C LYS A 444 26.10 -20.13 20.17
N THR A 445 26.53 -19.55 21.28
CA THR A 445 27.83 -19.84 21.91
C THR A 445 27.97 -21.35 22.18
N ASN A 446 29.17 -21.91 21.96
CA ASN A 446 29.47 -23.34 22.09
C ASN A 446 28.63 -24.28 21.21
N SER A 447 27.94 -23.76 20.20
CA SER A 447 27.13 -24.55 19.25
C SER A 447 27.81 -24.71 17.89
N VAL A 448 29.14 -24.54 17.83
CA VAL A 448 29.93 -24.75 16.62
C VAL A 448 30.77 -26.01 16.78
N SER A 449 30.66 -26.93 15.83
CA SER A 449 31.41 -28.18 15.81
C SER A 449 31.72 -28.58 14.37
N ASN A 450 32.97 -28.98 14.11
CA ASN A 450 33.45 -29.43 12.80
C ASN A 450 33.15 -28.45 11.65
N GLY A 451 33.22 -27.15 11.94
CA GLY A 451 32.97 -26.10 10.95
C GLY A 451 31.48 -25.83 10.69
N ALA A 452 30.56 -26.34 11.49
CA ALA A 452 29.12 -26.16 11.33
C ALA A 452 28.45 -25.72 12.64
N CYS A 453 27.35 -24.97 12.52
CA CYS A 453 26.50 -24.61 13.64
C CYS A 453 25.46 -25.70 13.92
N THR A 454 25.18 -25.97 15.19
CA THR A 454 24.14 -26.90 15.66
C THR A 454 22.94 -26.18 16.27
N SER A 455 23.07 -24.90 16.62
CA SER A 455 21.94 -24.10 17.12
C SER A 455 22.07 -22.63 16.80
N CYS A 456 21.08 -22.08 16.09
CA CYS A 456 21.07 -20.66 15.68
C CYS A 456 20.44 -19.75 16.73
N SER A 457 20.88 -18.50 16.76
CA SER A 457 20.35 -17.40 17.57
C SER A 457 18.97 -16.97 17.05
N ASP A 458 18.25 -16.16 17.84
CA ASP A 458 16.93 -15.64 17.49
C ASP A 458 16.99 -14.83 16.17
N GLY A 459 15.96 -14.99 15.33
CA GLY A 459 15.92 -14.40 13.99
C GLY A 459 16.63 -15.22 12.89
N PHE A 460 17.34 -16.29 13.25
CA PHE A 460 18.01 -17.18 12.30
C PHE A 460 17.51 -18.62 12.41
N PHE A 461 17.35 -19.31 11.28
CA PHE A 461 17.02 -20.73 11.25
C PHE A 461 18.20 -21.60 10.83
N LEU A 462 18.25 -22.82 11.34
CA LEU A 462 19.27 -23.81 11.03
C LEU A 462 18.94 -24.48 9.70
N MET A 463 19.93 -24.56 8.80
CA MET A 463 19.80 -25.29 7.55
C MET A 463 21.14 -25.86 7.11
N LYS A 464 21.25 -27.20 7.00
CA LYS A 464 22.48 -27.92 6.59
C LYS A 464 23.75 -27.42 7.31
N GLY A 465 23.68 -27.20 8.62
CA GLY A 465 24.84 -26.80 9.44
C GLY A 465 25.20 -25.31 9.40
N GLY A 466 24.41 -24.46 8.75
CA GLY A 466 24.55 -23.00 8.81
C GLY A 466 23.34 -22.29 9.42
N CYS A 467 23.51 -21.01 9.72
CA CYS A 467 22.43 -20.13 10.20
C CYS A 467 22.04 -19.11 9.12
N TYR A 468 20.73 -19.03 8.85
CA TYR A 468 20.17 -18.27 7.73
C TYR A 468 19.04 -17.36 8.18
N GLU A 469 18.90 -16.21 7.54
CA GLU A 469 17.82 -15.24 7.76
C GLU A 469 16.83 -15.20 6.59
N THR A 470 15.63 -14.66 6.79
CA THR A 470 14.55 -14.62 5.78
C THR A 470 14.67 -13.45 4.80
N THR A 471 15.62 -12.54 5.03
CA THR A 471 15.85 -11.33 4.22
C THR A 471 17.02 -11.48 3.25
N ARG A 472 17.88 -12.51 3.42
CA ARG A 472 19.05 -12.74 2.57
C ARG A 472 19.09 -14.11 1.92
N TYR A 473 19.68 -14.19 0.74
CA TYR A 473 19.97 -15.46 0.09
C TYR A 473 21.03 -16.25 0.88
N PRO A 474 20.90 -17.59 0.94
CA PRO A 474 19.80 -18.40 0.38
C PRO A 474 18.55 -18.50 1.26
N GLY A 475 18.60 -18.01 2.50
CA GLY A 475 17.51 -18.21 3.47
C GLY A 475 16.16 -17.64 3.02
N LYS A 476 16.16 -16.47 2.38
CA LYS A 476 14.99 -15.81 1.79
C LYS A 476 14.23 -16.68 0.77
N SER A 477 14.91 -17.55 0.03
CA SER A 477 14.25 -18.46 -0.92
C SER A 477 13.58 -19.65 -0.24
N VAL A 478 13.97 -19.96 1.00
CA VAL A 478 13.61 -21.21 1.68
C VAL A 478 12.63 -20.99 2.83
N CYS A 479 12.71 -19.84 3.50
CA CYS A 479 11.94 -19.56 4.70
C CYS A 479 11.35 -18.15 4.66
N THR A 480 10.07 -18.05 5.04
CA THR A 480 9.35 -16.77 5.15
C THR A 480 9.24 -16.28 6.59
N GLN A 481 9.34 -17.18 7.57
CA GLN A 481 9.26 -16.84 8.99
C GLN A 481 10.08 -17.80 9.87
N VAL A 482 10.90 -17.25 10.76
CA VAL A 482 11.68 -17.98 11.77
C VAL A 482 10.91 -18.05 13.08
N ALA A 483 11.06 -19.16 13.81
CA ALA A 483 10.52 -19.32 15.15
C ALA A 483 11.05 -18.26 16.13
N SER A 484 10.22 -17.86 17.10
CA SER A 484 10.58 -16.83 18.08
C SER A 484 11.83 -17.14 18.93
N GLY A 485 12.22 -18.42 19.05
CA GLY A 485 13.46 -18.86 19.74
C GLY A 485 14.63 -19.15 18.80
N GLY A 486 14.52 -18.72 17.54
CA GLY A 486 15.44 -19.04 16.45
C GLY A 486 15.43 -20.52 16.08
N ASN A 487 16.48 -20.93 15.38
CA ASN A 487 16.81 -22.31 15.02
C ASN A 487 15.87 -23.01 14.01
N THR A 488 14.58 -22.73 14.01
CA THR A 488 13.58 -23.41 13.17
C THR A 488 12.92 -22.42 12.20
N CYS A 489 12.67 -22.88 10.97
CA CYS A 489 11.80 -22.19 10.04
C CYS A 489 10.34 -22.59 10.33
N ASP A 490 9.54 -21.66 10.85
CA ASP A 490 8.13 -21.90 11.17
C ASP A 490 7.26 -21.92 9.90
N SER A 491 7.60 -21.06 8.93
CA SER A 491 6.88 -20.93 7.66
C SER A 491 7.84 -21.11 6.48
N PRO A 492 8.01 -22.35 5.98
CA PRO A 492 8.80 -22.62 4.77
C PRO A 492 8.21 -21.90 3.55
N ALA A 493 9.09 -21.46 2.65
CA ALA A 493 8.69 -20.91 1.36
C ALA A 493 8.08 -22.01 0.46
N PRO A 494 7.17 -21.66 -0.47
CA PRO A 494 6.61 -22.60 -1.43
C PRO A 494 7.70 -23.42 -2.15
N GLY A 495 7.51 -24.74 -2.18
CA GLY A 495 8.46 -25.68 -2.80
C GLY A 495 9.55 -26.20 -1.86
N TYR A 496 9.55 -25.79 -0.58
CA TYR A 496 10.53 -26.24 0.40
C TYR A 496 9.90 -26.77 1.69
N LYS A 497 10.61 -27.69 2.33
CA LYS A 497 10.37 -28.12 3.72
C LYS A 497 11.71 -28.07 4.45
N VAL A 498 11.73 -27.46 5.63
CA VAL A 498 12.90 -27.48 6.53
C VAL A 498 12.49 -28.18 7.82
N GLU A 499 13.12 -29.31 8.13
CA GLU A 499 12.80 -30.09 9.32
C GLU A 499 14.09 -30.50 10.04
N ASN A 500 14.23 -30.14 11.31
CA ASN A 500 15.42 -30.41 12.12
C ASN A 500 16.74 -29.97 11.44
N GLY A 501 16.72 -28.82 10.75
CA GLY A 501 17.87 -28.32 10.00
C GLY A 501 18.14 -29.01 8.65
N ASN A 502 17.31 -30.00 8.26
CA ASN A 502 17.40 -30.64 6.96
C ASN A 502 16.48 -29.94 5.95
N LEU A 503 17.07 -29.47 4.85
CA LEU A 503 16.33 -28.94 3.71
C LEU A 503 15.86 -30.08 2.80
N VAL A 504 14.58 -30.07 2.47
CA VAL A 504 13.95 -30.91 1.45
C VAL A 504 13.34 -29.99 0.39
N THR A 505 13.71 -30.20 -0.86
CA THR A 505 13.04 -29.57 -2.02
C THR A 505 11.86 -30.44 -2.42
N CYS A 506 10.69 -29.84 -2.53
CA CYS A 506 9.48 -30.54 -2.93
C CYS A 506 9.52 -30.93 -4.42
N PRO A 507 8.72 -31.93 -4.83
CA PRO A 507 8.53 -32.26 -6.24
C PRO A 507 8.07 -31.06 -7.09
N GLU A 508 8.28 -31.14 -8.40
CA GLU A 508 7.79 -30.11 -9.34
C GLU A 508 6.27 -29.87 -9.19
N GLY A 509 5.85 -28.61 -9.25
CA GLY A 509 4.44 -28.23 -9.09
C GLY A 509 3.91 -28.34 -7.66
N CYS A 510 4.75 -28.67 -6.68
CA CYS A 510 4.36 -28.82 -5.29
C CYS A 510 4.67 -27.55 -4.48
N LYS A 511 3.68 -27.05 -3.74
CA LYS A 511 3.83 -25.93 -2.81
C LYS A 511 4.31 -26.38 -1.43
N ALA A 512 3.80 -27.50 -0.92
CA ALA A 512 4.20 -28.09 0.34
C ALA A 512 4.24 -29.62 0.24
N CYS A 513 5.24 -30.26 0.84
CA CYS A 513 5.49 -31.69 0.72
C CYS A 513 5.79 -32.34 2.08
N SER A 514 5.53 -33.64 2.21
CA SER A 514 5.98 -34.43 3.36
C SER A 514 7.46 -34.80 3.24
N ASP A 515 7.92 -35.05 2.01
CA ASP A 515 9.28 -35.43 1.64
C ASP A 515 9.56 -35.07 0.16
N ALA A 516 10.75 -35.41 -0.34
CA ALA A 516 11.19 -35.06 -1.69
C ALA A 516 10.37 -35.72 -2.82
N THR A 517 9.50 -36.68 -2.51
CA THR A 517 8.70 -37.44 -3.49
C THR A 517 7.19 -37.31 -3.29
N ALA A 518 6.73 -36.91 -2.11
CA ALA A 518 5.31 -36.82 -1.80
C ALA A 518 4.87 -35.38 -1.46
N CYS A 519 3.98 -34.85 -2.29
CA CYS A 519 3.34 -33.57 -2.13
C CYS A 519 2.10 -33.66 -1.22
N THR A 520 1.85 -32.61 -0.44
CA THR A 520 0.65 -32.43 0.38
C THR A 520 -0.23 -31.30 -0.12
N THR A 521 0.36 -30.29 -0.76
CA THR A 521 -0.36 -29.17 -1.36
C THR A 521 0.31 -28.75 -2.66
N CYS A 522 -0.44 -28.70 -3.76
CA CYS A 522 0.09 -28.28 -5.05
C CYS A 522 0.19 -26.75 -5.19
N ALA A 523 1.08 -26.30 -6.05
CA ALA A 523 1.17 -24.92 -6.48
C ALA A 523 -0.03 -24.54 -7.35
N ASP A 524 -0.29 -23.25 -7.50
CA ASP A 524 -1.39 -22.77 -8.34
C ASP A 524 -1.22 -23.26 -9.79
N GLY A 525 -2.32 -23.71 -10.41
CA GLY A 525 -2.30 -24.36 -11.72
C GLY A 525 -1.89 -25.83 -11.70
N TYR A 526 -1.87 -26.47 -10.53
CA TYR A 526 -1.67 -27.92 -10.37
C TYR A 526 -2.74 -28.53 -9.45
N VAL A 527 -3.06 -29.80 -9.69
CA VAL A 527 -3.96 -30.61 -8.86
C VAL A 527 -3.19 -31.74 -8.16
N LEU A 528 -3.58 -32.03 -6.92
CA LEU A 528 -3.02 -33.13 -6.15
C LEU A 528 -3.73 -34.44 -6.48
N ALA A 529 -2.98 -35.40 -7.04
CA ALA A 529 -3.43 -36.77 -7.27
C ALA A 529 -2.36 -37.76 -6.79
N ASN A 530 -2.72 -38.68 -5.90
CA ASN A 530 -1.81 -39.70 -5.34
C ASN A 530 -0.48 -39.12 -4.81
N ASN A 531 -0.53 -38.04 -4.03
CA ASN A 531 0.64 -37.33 -3.50
C ASN A 531 1.57 -36.72 -4.57
N ALA A 532 1.13 -36.61 -5.82
CA ALA A 532 1.85 -35.94 -6.89
C ALA A 532 1.02 -34.78 -7.46
N CYS A 533 1.70 -33.73 -7.91
CA CYS A 533 1.04 -32.59 -8.53
C CYS A 533 1.05 -32.75 -10.05
N SER A 534 -0.13 -32.71 -10.66
CA SER A 534 -0.28 -32.71 -12.10
C SER A 534 -0.67 -31.31 -12.55
N LYS A 535 0.03 -30.77 -13.55
CA LYS A 535 -0.29 -29.47 -14.13
C LYS A 535 -1.69 -29.51 -14.71
N CYS A 536 -2.50 -28.50 -14.44
CA CYS A 536 -3.81 -28.36 -15.05
C CYS A 536 -3.69 -28.29 -16.57
N ASP A 537 -4.76 -28.68 -17.27
CA ASP A 537 -4.86 -28.48 -18.72
C ASP A 537 -4.62 -27.00 -19.06
N ALA A 538 -4.03 -26.74 -20.23
CA ALA A 538 -3.68 -25.38 -20.65
C ALA A 538 -4.90 -24.44 -20.74
N SER A 539 -6.11 -24.99 -20.90
CA SER A 539 -7.36 -24.23 -20.87
C SER A 539 -7.83 -23.86 -19.45
N CYS A 540 -7.33 -24.52 -18.41
CA CYS A 540 -7.64 -24.22 -17.02
C CYS A 540 -6.64 -23.21 -16.43
N LEU A 541 -7.15 -22.21 -15.70
CA LEU A 541 -6.33 -21.41 -14.78
C LEU A 541 -6.10 -22.17 -13.47
N THR A 542 -7.16 -22.81 -12.96
CA THR A 542 -7.11 -23.69 -11.79
C THR A 542 -7.94 -24.94 -12.05
N CYS A 543 -7.53 -26.07 -11.49
CA CYS A 543 -8.22 -27.35 -11.59
C CYS A 543 -8.41 -27.97 -10.20
N GLU A 544 -9.35 -28.91 -10.07
CA GLU A 544 -9.76 -29.45 -8.77
C GLU A 544 -9.49 -30.94 -8.59
N THR A 545 -10.31 -31.84 -9.16
CA THR A 545 -10.16 -33.30 -8.90
C THR A 545 -9.12 -33.94 -9.80
N ASP A 546 -8.98 -33.43 -11.02
CA ASP A 546 -8.11 -33.93 -12.07
C ASP A 546 -7.62 -32.75 -12.92
N ALA A 547 -6.52 -32.92 -13.64
CA ALA A 547 -5.89 -31.85 -14.41
C ALA A 547 -6.82 -31.25 -15.47
N SER A 548 -7.77 -32.05 -15.98
CA SER A 548 -8.78 -31.66 -16.97
C SER A 548 -10.08 -31.12 -16.35
N THR A 549 -10.25 -31.18 -15.04
CA THR A 549 -11.45 -30.73 -14.32
C THR A 549 -11.19 -29.32 -13.81
N CYS A 550 -11.49 -28.32 -14.63
CA CYS A 550 -11.21 -26.92 -14.35
C CYS A 550 -12.20 -26.34 -13.32
N LYS A 551 -11.67 -25.55 -12.39
CA LYS A 551 -12.44 -24.68 -11.48
C LYS A 551 -12.54 -23.26 -12.02
N ALA A 552 -11.47 -22.78 -12.63
CA ALA A 552 -11.42 -21.52 -13.33
C ALA A 552 -10.68 -21.70 -14.66
N CYS A 553 -11.08 -20.92 -15.66
CA CYS A 553 -10.50 -20.98 -17.00
C CYS A 553 -9.40 -19.95 -17.21
N ALA A 554 -8.42 -20.33 -18.03
CA ALA A 554 -7.42 -19.39 -18.51
C ALA A 554 -8.08 -18.31 -19.38
N SER A 555 -7.43 -17.15 -19.51
CA SER A 555 -7.89 -16.09 -20.41
C SER A 555 -8.13 -16.63 -21.82
N GLY A 556 -9.25 -16.23 -22.43
CA GLY A 556 -9.68 -16.75 -23.73
C GLY A 556 -10.56 -18.00 -23.65
N TYR A 557 -10.90 -18.49 -22.46
CA TYR A 557 -11.77 -19.63 -22.23
C TYR A 557 -12.87 -19.32 -21.21
N TYR A 558 -14.07 -19.88 -21.38
CA TYR A 558 -15.16 -19.86 -20.41
C TYR A 558 -15.41 -21.25 -19.82
N LEU A 559 -15.92 -21.27 -18.57
CA LEU A 559 -16.24 -22.50 -17.87
C LEU A 559 -17.59 -23.05 -18.35
N SER A 560 -17.59 -24.29 -18.85
CA SER A 560 -18.78 -25.05 -19.22
C SER A 560 -18.79 -26.36 -18.43
N GLY A 561 -19.62 -26.40 -17.38
CA GLY A 561 -19.56 -27.48 -16.38
C GLY A 561 -18.23 -27.45 -15.64
N SER A 562 -17.39 -28.45 -15.87
CA SER A 562 -16.03 -28.57 -15.32
C SER A 562 -14.94 -28.50 -16.38
N THR A 563 -15.27 -28.05 -17.60
CA THR A 563 -14.33 -27.95 -18.72
C THR A 563 -14.24 -26.53 -19.25
N CYS A 564 -13.05 -26.10 -19.66
CA CYS A 564 -12.85 -24.77 -20.23
C CYS A 564 -12.92 -24.82 -21.75
N THR A 565 -13.82 -24.02 -22.32
CA THR A 565 -14.03 -23.93 -23.78
C THR A 565 -13.58 -22.56 -24.26
N SER A 566 -12.95 -22.49 -25.43
CA SER A 566 -12.54 -21.20 -26.01
C SER A 566 -13.73 -20.24 -26.15
N CYS A 567 -13.52 -18.96 -25.85
CA CYS A 567 -14.51 -17.89 -25.98
C CYS A 567 -15.11 -17.76 -27.39
N GLU A 568 -14.42 -18.28 -28.42
CA GLU A 568 -14.90 -18.25 -29.80
C GLU A 568 -15.71 -19.50 -30.19
N SER A 569 -15.68 -20.55 -29.36
CA SER A 569 -16.28 -21.84 -29.65
C SER A 569 -17.61 -22.04 -28.93
N ASN A 570 -18.51 -22.81 -29.53
CA ASN A 570 -19.77 -23.20 -28.90
C ASN A 570 -19.57 -24.47 -28.07
N ASN A 571 -20.27 -24.59 -26.95
CA ASN A 571 -20.33 -25.83 -26.17
C ASN A 571 -21.67 -25.93 -25.44
N GLY A 572 -22.40 -27.02 -25.71
CA GLY A 572 -23.75 -27.23 -25.19
C GLY A 572 -24.71 -26.11 -25.62
N GLY A 573 -25.39 -25.51 -24.65
CA GLY A 573 -26.29 -24.37 -24.86
C GLY A 573 -25.60 -23.01 -24.92
N ILE A 574 -24.27 -22.96 -24.75
CA ILE A 574 -23.50 -21.72 -24.71
C ILE A 574 -22.88 -21.45 -26.09
N THR A 575 -23.10 -20.24 -26.61
CA THR A 575 -22.60 -19.78 -27.92
C THR A 575 -21.38 -18.87 -27.75
N GLY A 576 -20.27 -19.19 -28.40
CA GLY A 576 -19.05 -18.37 -28.42
C GLY A 576 -19.20 -17.10 -29.27
N VAL A 577 -18.35 -16.11 -29.02
CA VAL A 577 -18.29 -14.85 -29.78
C VAL A 577 -16.98 -14.80 -30.54
N LYS A 578 -17.05 -14.70 -31.87
CA LYS A 578 -15.87 -14.66 -32.75
C LYS A 578 -15.00 -13.43 -32.43
N GLY A 579 -13.68 -13.63 -32.31
CA GLY A 579 -12.73 -12.58 -31.98
C GLY A 579 -12.69 -12.24 -30.49
N CYS A 580 -13.34 -13.02 -29.62
CA CYS A 580 -13.36 -12.73 -28.20
C CYS A 580 -12.10 -13.28 -27.50
N ALA A 581 -11.25 -12.39 -26.99
CA ALA A 581 -9.99 -12.72 -26.32
C ALA A 581 -10.17 -13.01 -24.82
N SER A 582 -11.26 -12.56 -24.21
CA SER A 582 -11.61 -12.86 -22.81
C SER A 582 -13.13 -12.80 -22.63
N CYS A 583 -13.70 -13.78 -21.94
CA CYS A 583 -15.14 -13.88 -21.75
C CYS A 583 -15.53 -14.58 -20.45
N ALA A 584 -16.81 -14.46 -20.07
CA ALA A 584 -17.44 -15.30 -19.05
C ALA A 584 -18.62 -16.07 -19.62
N ALA A 585 -18.89 -17.23 -19.01
CA ALA A 585 -20.11 -17.97 -19.26
C ALA A 585 -21.34 -17.15 -18.80
N PRO A 586 -22.50 -17.27 -19.48
CA PRO A 586 -23.74 -16.65 -19.03
C PRO A 586 -24.19 -17.19 -17.66
N ALA A 587 -25.00 -16.42 -16.94
CA ALA A 587 -25.51 -16.78 -15.60
C ALA A 587 -26.45 -18.02 -15.59
N GLY A 588 -26.74 -18.59 -16.77
CA GLY A 588 -27.39 -19.90 -16.93
C GLY A 588 -26.69 -20.69 -18.03
N ASN A 589 -26.87 -22.02 -18.07
CA ASN A 589 -26.18 -22.92 -19.00
C ASN A 589 -26.62 -22.78 -20.49
N THR A 590 -27.28 -21.67 -20.83
CA THR A 590 -27.81 -21.36 -22.16
C THR A 590 -27.64 -19.87 -22.45
N GLY A 591 -27.09 -19.52 -23.62
CA GLY A 591 -26.92 -18.12 -24.04
C GLY A 591 -25.55 -17.85 -24.68
N SER A 592 -25.32 -16.62 -25.13
CA SER A 592 -23.99 -16.22 -25.63
C SER A 592 -23.02 -15.97 -24.47
N VAL A 593 -21.73 -16.23 -24.68
CA VAL A 593 -20.68 -15.80 -23.74
C VAL A 593 -20.65 -14.27 -23.66
N LEU A 594 -20.35 -13.77 -22.45
CA LEU A 594 -20.15 -12.34 -22.22
C LEU A 594 -18.72 -11.97 -22.56
N CYS A 595 -18.52 -11.27 -23.68
CA CYS A 595 -17.18 -10.91 -24.13
C CYS A 595 -16.65 -9.64 -23.43
N TYR A 596 -15.51 -9.75 -22.76
CA TYR A 596 -14.85 -8.63 -22.07
C TYR A 596 -13.77 -7.95 -22.92
N LEU A 597 -13.18 -8.67 -23.86
CA LEU A 597 -12.14 -8.17 -24.76
C LEU A 597 -12.32 -8.76 -26.16
N VAL A 598 -12.27 -7.92 -27.18
CA VAL A 598 -12.16 -8.36 -28.57
C VAL A 598 -10.69 -8.32 -28.94
N GLY A 599 -10.13 -9.43 -29.39
CA GLY A 599 -8.74 -9.50 -29.87
C GLY A 599 -8.57 -8.57 -31.07
N MET A 600 -7.51 -7.75 -31.07
CA MET A 600 -7.09 -7.07 -32.29
C MET A 600 -6.71 -8.15 -33.30
N ALA A 601 -7.55 -8.34 -34.31
CA ALA A 601 -7.15 -9.11 -35.48
C ALA A 601 -5.90 -8.42 -36.04
N LEU A 602 -4.73 -9.02 -35.81
CA LEU A 602 -3.58 -8.78 -36.67
C LEU A 602 -4.10 -9.04 -38.08
N LEU A 603 -4.28 -7.96 -38.84
CA LEU A 603 -4.61 -8.04 -40.25
C LEU A 603 -3.53 -8.92 -40.87
N ALA A 604 -3.87 -10.18 -41.14
CA ALA A 604 -3.03 -11.06 -41.92
C ALA A 604 -2.70 -10.31 -43.23
N PRO A 605 -1.43 -10.24 -43.64
CA PRO A 605 -1.10 -9.65 -44.92
C PRO A 605 -1.89 -10.39 -46.01
N SER A 606 -2.61 -9.63 -46.83
CA SER A 606 -3.39 -10.16 -47.94
C SER A 606 -2.51 -11.03 -48.85
N PRO A 607 -2.99 -12.18 -49.36
CA PRO A 607 -2.15 -13.17 -50.01
C PRO A 607 -1.95 -12.84 -51.50
N HIS A 608 -1.27 -11.75 -51.86
CA HIS A 608 -0.92 -11.46 -53.26
C HIS A 608 0.44 -10.76 -53.41
N VAL A 609 1.57 -11.48 -53.27
CA VAL A 609 2.84 -11.26 -54.00
C VAL A 609 3.66 -12.58 -54.01
N PRO A 610 4.27 -13.01 -55.13
CA PRO A 610 4.82 -14.36 -55.28
C PRO A 610 6.22 -14.56 -54.66
N VAL A 611 6.50 -15.84 -54.45
CA VAL A 611 7.68 -16.47 -53.83
C VAL A 611 9.03 -16.04 -54.44
N GLY A 612 10.01 -15.71 -53.58
CA GLY A 612 11.42 -15.69 -53.97
C GLY A 612 12.41 -15.14 -52.93
N THR A 613 13.25 -16.03 -52.39
CA THR A 613 14.55 -15.83 -51.67
C THR A 613 14.60 -15.59 -50.15
N PRO A 614 15.59 -16.20 -49.43
CA PRO A 614 15.53 -16.43 -47.99
C PRO A 614 16.32 -15.41 -47.14
N ALA A 615 15.94 -15.41 -45.86
CA ALA A 615 16.47 -14.70 -44.70
C ALA A 615 17.96 -14.31 -44.72
N LEU A 616 18.23 -13.02 -44.49
CA LEU A 616 19.44 -12.56 -43.82
C LEU A 616 19.13 -11.37 -42.90
N LEU A 617 19.53 -11.56 -41.63
CA LEU A 617 19.81 -10.60 -40.55
C LEU A 617 19.77 -9.12 -40.92
N LEU A 618 19.07 -8.30 -40.11
CA LEU A 618 19.52 -6.95 -39.78
C LEU A 618 18.91 -6.46 -38.46
N VAL A 619 19.81 -6.31 -37.49
CA VAL A 619 19.70 -5.49 -36.27
C VAL A 619 19.13 -4.12 -36.64
N SER A 620 18.11 -3.64 -35.92
CA SER A 620 17.63 -2.26 -36.09
C SER A 620 17.63 -1.51 -34.75
N GLN A 621 18.46 -0.47 -34.75
CA GLN A 621 18.51 0.62 -33.80
C GLN A 621 17.16 1.37 -33.84
N VAL A 622 16.57 1.62 -32.68
CA VAL A 622 15.42 2.51 -32.54
C VAL A 622 15.97 3.91 -32.21
N SER A 623 15.94 4.80 -33.20
CA SER A 623 16.04 6.24 -32.99
C SER A 623 14.65 6.85 -32.84
N SER A 624 14.49 7.62 -31.78
CA SER A 624 13.32 8.37 -31.34
C SER A 624 13.14 9.69 -32.10
N ALA A 625 11.93 9.96 -32.61
CA ALA A 625 11.26 11.28 -32.57
C ALA A 625 9.92 11.28 -33.36
N PRO A 626 8.96 12.15 -32.99
CA PRO A 626 7.52 11.93 -33.20
C PRO A 626 6.94 12.76 -34.36
N CYS A 627 6.00 12.20 -35.14
CA CYS A 627 5.17 12.98 -36.05
C CYS A 627 3.80 13.27 -35.42
N TRP A 628 3.58 14.56 -35.15
CA TRP A 628 2.33 15.16 -34.74
C TRP A 628 1.23 14.99 -35.81
N VAL A 629 0.02 14.70 -35.33
CA VAL A 629 -1.23 14.79 -36.09
C VAL A 629 -1.54 16.26 -36.37
N ARG A 630 -1.74 16.61 -37.64
CA ARG A 630 -2.49 17.82 -38.03
C ARG A 630 -3.76 17.41 -38.75
N HIS A 631 -4.90 17.71 -38.11
CA HIS A 631 -6.21 17.80 -38.73
C HIS A 631 -6.16 18.71 -39.96
N THR A 632 -6.68 18.27 -41.11
CA THR A 632 -7.41 19.12 -42.06
C THR A 632 -8.45 18.27 -42.80
N VAL A 633 -9.69 18.76 -42.75
CA VAL A 633 -10.83 18.35 -43.58
C VAL A 633 -10.68 19.04 -44.94
N ALA A 634 -10.89 18.32 -46.05
CA ALA A 634 -11.75 18.71 -47.18
C ALA A 634 -11.40 17.97 -48.49
N GLU A 635 -12.45 17.34 -49.04
CA GLU A 635 -12.84 17.30 -50.46
C GLU A 635 -11.98 16.56 -51.51
N CYS A 636 -12.59 15.49 -52.02
CA CYS A 636 -12.28 14.88 -53.32
C CYS A 636 -12.42 15.90 -54.47
N PRO A 637 -11.54 15.81 -55.47
CA PRO A 637 -11.99 15.84 -56.87
C PRO A 637 -11.47 14.65 -57.69
N SER A 638 -12.24 14.37 -58.74
CA SER A 638 -12.23 13.20 -59.62
C SER A 638 -11.17 13.25 -60.73
N GLY A 639 -10.77 12.07 -61.22
CA GLY A 639 -10.09 11.84 -62.53
C GLY A 639 -8.56 11.87 -62.44
N GLN A 640 -7.80 10.89 -62.91
CA GLN A 640 -7.93 9.96 -64.04
C GLN A 640 -7.31 8.61 -63.69
#